data_AF-A0A844HX21-F1
#
_entry.id   AF-A0A844HX21-F1
#
_cell.length_a   1.000
_cell.length_b   1.000
_cell.length_c   1.000
_cell.angle_alpha   90.00
_cell.angle_beta   90.00
_cell.angle_gamma   90.00
#
_symmetry.space_group_name_H-M   'P 1'
#
loop_
_entity.id
_entity.type
_entity.pdbx_description
1 polymer ?
#
loop_
_entity_poly.entity_id
_entity_poly.type
_entity_poly.pdbx_seq_one_letter_code
_entity_poly.pdbx_strand_id
1 'polypeptide(L)'
;MFIRNLLVTAVSAATFTLSGCLDSSSQTQTNADPDYQIKGGQIERGTHPLFDPLETQFVIPSDALFYLSDIDDGTMLNGTDPANPVTQGIGFLDGASVLAPIDLKISGSLDSQQVLDARQFVDIDGSVVPNPDQNVFLIPVDYAGGDPLQPLENEAPGLASAAQYRQALRLQEQGNTEEADRLFSELLEERVRVELLDIDGGQNNLVRILPLKPLAPKTQYIVALTDEIVDANGEPLVGSPTYQSVADGERTLSNPLFQPFRQAMLPARKFVADYFDFKREYPTSADFPSRFEDITYATAITTTAVEDVLLANAAPITFYRALLGSAQRRQELRKLFEGFYNLSDQPLGEGVSAAEVDINSAIYNTLTDPAFRLYDPALATILMDANSNGTVVLYGDVVADSEADRRLAHAIQVATARASDTNIDVEADAQALAGAADAVLDTPKPRPVRIFSQKEGGEVNPALRQSVGLGGLQADLDIRVYEGEITLPYFQALPETGNGTPLTSENWKAADFTDQESLDAASSDRVSYRFPFAEKTGDTTIPIVVTAPEEAQATEYPSGFPVIIYQHAVTTDRSAILPMATAAGLTCLAETADDCFVTIGIDQPLHGIFDTGIVGLEPISAQSGASESATERHFGFAADDNLNPVDATALEAPESGSLFLNFANYANTRDNMRQGALDLLNVNASLQAIEDAVNACSSCPAGLQIDTSRVYFITHSLSGMGGAAVPHITNAAMDAGNTNLNRITASNFFNTGGAFTRLVENSQSVAPRVLPGLDEASDGILAQGRTELNIYFNVFQGLLDSADPTAFAPFYAGEPVLLTEIAGVPADPDRPTDETIPNAADDVRYELGPLTTTIPETGFVIEGENMPLAGTDPLAATMTAESTPLGSSLPLITRYLEGSHGNPISAGQKEADAFSSSAVFSEMTAQMLELFSLGSVSVTNPCVVEDADTSGTDCSADGNSDAGDEPGGGGDTGGNDSGGLLGGGLGL
;
A
#
# COMPACT_ATOMS: atom_id res chain seq x y z
N MET A 1 -3.20 33.83 -13.40
CA MET A 1 -4.44 33.37 -12.75
C MET A 1 -5.66 33.47 -13.67
N PHE A 2 -6.14 34.65 -14.08
CA PHE A 2 -7.40 34.75 -14.87
C PHE A 2 -7.45 33.96 -16.20
N ILE A 3 -6.35 33.89 -16.98
CA ILE A 3 -6.30 33.09 -18.22
C ILE A 3 -6.13 31.60 -17.94
N ARG A 4 -5.48 31.24 -16.83
CA ARG A 4 -5.27 29.85 -16.39
C ARG A 4 -6.60 29.24 -15.95
N ASN A 5 -7.37 29.95 -15.11
CA ASN A 5 -8.68 29.49 -14.64
C ASN A 5 -9.68 29.35 -15.80
N LEU A 6 -9.69 30.25 -16.78
CA LEU A 6 -10.63 30.20 -17.91
C LEU A 6 -10.37 29.04 -18.88
N LEU A 7 -9.11 28.60 -18.99
CA LEU A 7 -8.69 27.46 -19.80
C LEU A 7 -8.90 26.14 -19.07
N VAL A 8 -8.62 26.09 -17.76
CA VAL A 8 -8.84 24.93 -16.89
C VAL A 8 -10.35 24.60 -16.80
N THR A 9 -11.21 25.60 -16.58
CA THR A 9 -12.68 25.41 -16.58
C THR A 9 -13.21 24.92 -17.94
N ALA A 10 -12.52 25.24 -19.04
CA ALA A 10 -12.93 24.77 -20.37
C ALA A 10 -12.50 23.32 -20.66
N VAL A 11 -11.39 22.83 -20.08
CA VAL A 11 -11.01 21.40 -20.16
C VAL A 11 -11.90 20.57 -19.23
N SER A 12 -12.13 21.01 -18.00
CA SER A 12 -13.01 20.32 -17.06
C SER A 12 -14.49 20.33 -17.48
N ALA A 13 -14.96 21.41 -18.14
CA ALA A 13 -16.30 21.46 -18.74
C ALA A 13 -16.43 20.79 -20.12
N ALA A 14 -15.31 20.51 -20.80
CA ALA A 14 -15.28 19.72 -22.05
C ALA A 14 -15.23 18.20 -21.80
N THR A 15 -15.62 17.77 -20.60
CA THR A 15 -15.93 16.39 -20.21
C THR A 15 -14.76 15.42 -20.34
N PHE A 16 -14.14 15.09 -19.19
CA PHE A 16 -13.67 13.72 -18.92
C PHE A 16 -14.90 12.81 -18.72
N THR A 17 -15.82 12.81 -19.68
CA THR A 17 -16.66 11.64 -19.88
C THR A 17 -15.71 10.64 -20.49
N LEU A 18 -15.46 9.53 -19.80
CA LEU A 18 -14.63 8.47 -20.36
C LEU A 18 -15.26 7.88 -21.65
N SER A 19 -16.33 8.45 -22.23
CA SER A 19 -16.87 8.13 -23.55
C SER A 19 -15.83 8.04 -24.67
N GLY A 20 -14.68 8.73 -24.56
CA GLY A 20 -13.55 8.58 -25.50
C GLY A 20 -12.74 7.29 -25.33
N CYS A 21 -12.71 6.71 -24.12
CA CYS A 21 -12.22 5.35 -23.87
C CYS A 21 -13.33 4.29 -23.93
N LEU A 22 -14.61 4.68 -23.93
CA LEU A 22 -15.75 3.77 -23.87
C LEU A 22 -16.47 3.59 -25.22
N ASP A 23 -15.94 4.14 -26.32
CA ASP A 23 -16.55 3.97 -27.65
C ASP A 23 -15.52 3.47 -28.68
N SER A 24 -15.23 2.17 -28.64
CA SER A 24 -14.47 1.51 -29.71
C SER A 24 -15.40 0.96 -30.79
N SER A 25 -15.53 1.71 -31.89
CA SER A 25 -15.68 1.28 -33.29
C SER A 25 -16.69 2.11 -34.12
N SER A 26 -16.18 2.93 -35.04
CA SER A 26 -16.49 2.77 -36.47
C SER A 26 -15.69 3.73 -37.33
N GLN A 27 -15.11 3.18 -38.40
CA GLN A 27 -14.60 3.97 -39.51
C GLN A 27 -15.74 4.79 -40.14
N THR A 28 -15.51 6.06 -40.47
CA THR A 28 -15.75 6.62 -41.81
C THR A 28 -15.16 8.03 -41.94
N GLN A 29 -14.76 8.34 -43.17
CA GLN A 29 -13.83 9.39 -43.57
C GLN A 29 -14.42 10.82 -43.61
N THR A 30 -13.47 11.74 -43.82
CA THR A 30 -13.52 13.07 -44.45
C THR A 30 -13.92 14.26 -43.59
N ASN A 31 -12.91 15.05 -43.21
CA ASN A 31 -12.99 16.51 -43.29
C ASN A 31 -11.67 17.07 -43.81
N ALA A 32 -11.78 18.04 -44.72
CA ALA A 32 -10.69 18.60 -45.50
C ALA A 32 -9.81 19.55 -44.69
N ASP A 33 -8.49 19.38 -44.82
CA ASP A 33 -7.44 20.23 -44.24
C ASP A 33 -7.53 21.69 -44.74
N PRO A 34 -7.56 22.69 -43.85
CA PRO A 34 -7.00 23.99 -44.15
C PRO A 34 -5.47 23.96 -43.94
N ASP A 35 -4.74 24.23 -45.02
CA ASP A 35 -3.27 24.32 -45.02
C ASP A 35 -2.80 25.59 -44.30
N TYR A 36 -2.22 25.42 -43.10
CA TYR A 36 -1.50 26.47 -42.40
C TYR A 36 0.00 26.27 -42.58
N GLN A 37 0.66 27.22 -43.25
CA GLN A 37 2.11 27.25 -43.32
C GLN A 37 2.72 27.62 -41.95
N ILE A 38 3.09 26.60 -41.18
CA ILE A 38 3.87 26.76 -39.94
C ILE A 38 5.36 26.63 -40.26
N LYS A 39 6.15 27.62 -39.85
CA LYS A 39 7.61 27.48 -39.77
C LYS A 39 7.95 26.67 -38.52
N GLY A 40 8.20 25.38 -38.70
CA GLY A 40 8.69 24.43 -37.71
C GLY A 40 9.15 23.17 -38.45
N GLY A 41 10.05 22.36 -37.87
CA GLY A 41 10.46 21.08 -38.47
C GLY A 41 9.24 20.21 -38.83
N GLN A 42 9.38 19.33 -39.84
CA GLN A 42 8.26 18.47 -40.23
C GLN A 42 7.88 17.55 -39.06
N ILE A 43 6.58 17.41 -38.78
CA ILE A 43 6.07 16.41 -37.82
C ILE A 43 6.37 15.04 -38.41
N GLU A 44 7.13 14.24 -37.68
CA GLU A 44 7.44 12.87 -38.06
C GLU A 44 6.22 11.98 -37.84
N ARG A 45 6.02 10.99 -38.71
CA ARG A 45 4.88 10.07 -38.65
C ARG A 45 5.40 8.64 -38.73
N GLY A 46 4.86 7.79 -37.87
CA GLY A 46 5.26 6.39 -37.71
C GLY A 46 4.50 5.77 -36.55
N THR A 47 4.90 4.56 -36.16
CA THR A 47 4.45 3.92 -34.92
C THR A 47 4.89 4.78 -33.72
N HIS A 48 4.00 5.04 -32.77
CA HIS A 48 4.24 5.97 -31.67
C HIS A 48 3.52 5.56 -30.38
N PRO A 49 4.04 5.93 -29.20
CA PRO A 49 3.28 5.87 -27.96
C PRO A 49 2.04 6.77 -28.05
N LEU A 50 0.89 6.27 -27.60
CA LEU A 50 -0.35 7.01 -27.67
C LEU A 50 -0.32 8.21 -26.74
N PHE A 51 -0.53 9.38 -27.33
CA PHE A 51 -0.68 10.63 -26.63
C PHE A 51 -1.65 11.53 -27.39
N ASP A 52 -2.92 11.45 -27.03
CA ASP A 52 -3.99 12.37 -27.40
C ASP A 52 -4.84 12.69 -26.17
N PRO A 53 -4.47 13.74 -25.42
CA PRO A 53 -5.12 14.03 -24.14
C PRO A 53 -6.58 14.49 -24.27
N LEU A 54 -7.02 14.98 -25.44
CA LEU A 54 -8.43 15.33 -25.65
C LEU A 54 -9.31 14.09 -25.86
N GLU A 55 -8.71 12.99 -26.25
CA GLU A 55 -9.36 11.67 -26.36
C GLU A 55 -9.01 10.78 -25.15
N THR A 56 -8.43 11.34 -24.08
CA THR A 56 -8.00 10.61 -22.86
C THR A 56 -6.94 9.52 -23.12
N GLN A 57 -6.21 9.61 -24.23
CA GLN A 57 -5.16 8.64 -24.58
C GLN A 57 -3.81 9.11 -24.05
N PHE A 58 -3.44 8.71 -22.84
CA PHE A 58 -2.11 8.91 -22.24
C PHE A 58 -1.99 8.00 -21.00
N VAL A 59 -0.83 7.96 -20.35
CA VAL A 59 -0.64 7.19 -19.11
C VAL A 59 -1.56 7.73 -18.01
N ILE A 60 -2.40 6.85 -17.44
CA ILE A 60 -3.33 7.15 -16.34
C ILE A 60 -3.07 6.15 -15.20
N PRO A 61 -2.91 6.61 -13.95
CA PRO A 61 -2.80 8.02 -13.53
C PRO A 61 -1.44 8.65 -13.91
N SER A 62 -1.38 9.99 -14.03
CA SER A 62 -0.14 10.75 -14.22
C SER A 62 -0.23 12.19 -13.72
N ASP A 63 0.92 12.87 -13.55
CA ASP A 63 0.98 14.20 -12.96
C ASP A 63 0.26 15.29 -13.77
N ALA A 64 0.00 15.02 -15.05
CA ALA A 64 -0.84 15.88 -15.88
C ALA A 64 -2.22 16.13 -15.24
N LEU A 65 -2.76 15.16 -14.51
CA LEU A 65 -4.06 15.25 -13.86
C LEU A 65 -4.07 16.18 -12.64
N PHE A 66 -2.93 16.39 -11.96
CA PHE A 66 -2.82 17.39 -10.90
C PHE A 66 -2.88 18.82 -11.46
N TYR A 67 -2.22 19.07 -12.59
CA TYR A 67 -2.26 20.39 -13.24
C TYR A 67 -3.62 20.75 -13.84
N LEU A 68 -4.47 19.74 -14.06
CA LEU A 68 -5.83 19.89 -14.54
C LEU A 68 -6.83 20.14 -13.42
N SER A 69 -6.55 19.67 -12.20
CA SER A 69 -7.39 19.94 -11.03
C SER A 69 -7.42 21.45 -10.74
N ASP A 70 -8.63 21.99 -10.55
CA ASP A 70 -8.84 23.35 -10.07
C ASP A 70 -8.94 23.43 -8.53
N ILE A 71 -8.96 22.27 -7.88
CA ILE A 71 -8.97 22.11 -6.43
C ILE A 71 -7.52 21.91 -5.98
N ASP A 72 -7.03 22.83 -5.15
CA ASP A 72 -5.67 22.78 -4.60
C ASP A 72 -5.64 21.99 -3.28
N ASP A 73 -6.10 20.74 -3.32
CA ASP A 73 -6.17 19.81 -2.19
C ASP A 73 -5.16 18.64 -2.32
N GLY A 74 -4.34 18.67 -3.37
CA GLY A 74 -3.36 17.63 -3.66
C GLY A 74 -3.90 16.39 -4.33
N THR A 75 -5.15 16.39 -4.79
CA THR A 75 -5.76 15.27 -5.52
C THR A 75 -5.87 15.55 -7.02
N MET A 76 -5.93 14.48 -7.82
CA MET A 76 -6.07 14.58 -9.27
C MET A 76 -7.47 15.07 -9.69
N LEU A 77 -7.60 15.51 -10.94
CA LEU A 77 -8.86 15.99 -11.50
C LEU A 77 -10.00 14.97 -11.35
N ASN A 78 -11.15 15.43 -10.86
CA ASN A 78 -12.35 14.58 -10.78
C ASN A 78 -12.96 14.26 -12.15
N GLY A 79 -13.55 13.07 -12.25
CA GLY A 79 -14.46 12.70 -13.30
C GLY A 79 -15.73 13.55 -13.34
N THR A 80 -16.27 13.74 -14.55
CA THR A 80 -17.59 14.40 -14.72
C THR A 80 -18.76 13.41 -14.67
N ASP A 81 -18.48 12.11 -14.79
CA ASP A 81 -19.49 11.05 -14.71
C ASP A 81 -19.48 10.42 -13.31
N PRO A 82 -20.51 10.67 -12.47
CA PRO A 82 -20.58 10.11 -11.12
C PRO A 82 -20.84 8.60 -11.11
N ALA A 83 -21.27 8.00 -12.24
CA ALA A 83 -21.49 6.56 -12.34
C ALA A 83 -20.21 5.79 -12.74
N ASN A 84 -19.15 6.48 -13.17
CA ASN A 84 -17.91 5.83 -13.60
C ASN A 84 -16.92 5.76 -12.42
N PRO A 85 -16.68 4.55 -11.86
CA PRO A 85 -15.85 4.38 -10.67
C PRO A 85 -14.39 4.79 -10.90
N VAL A 86 -13.86 4.61 -12.12
CA VAL A 86 -12.49 5.00 -12.48
C VAL A 86 -12.34 6.51 -12.39
N THR A 87 -13.24 7.26 -13.03
CA THR A 87 -13.11 8.73 -13.07
C THR A 87 -13.36 9.38 -11.71
N GLN A 88 -14.29 8.84 -10.91
CA GLN A 88 -14.46 9.28 -9.53
C GLN A 88 -13.24 8.90 -8.68
N GLY A 89 -12.73 7.68 -8.84
CA GLY A 89 -11.56 7.18 -8.13
C GLY A 89 -10.30 8.01 -8.38
N ILE A 90 -10.04 8.41 -9.63
CA ILE A 90 -8.95 9.34 -9.97
C ILE A 90 -9.07 10.63 -9.16
N GLY A 91 -10.28 11.16 -8.98
CA GLY A 91 -10.53 12.32 -8.15
C GLY A 91 -10.05 12.18 -6.70
N PHE A 92 -9.99 10.96 -6.16
CA PHE A 92 -9.50 10.72 -4.79
C PHE A 92 -8.02 10.32 -4.72
N LEU A 93 -7.33 10.21 -5.85
CA LEU A 93 -5.90 9.90 -5.88
C LEU A 93 -5.08 11.16 -5.56
N ASP A 94 -4.23 11.06 -4.56
CA ASP A 94 -3.18 12.03 -4.23
C ASP A 94 -1.79 11.60 -4.76
N GLY A 95 -1.75 10.55 -5.57
CA GLY A 95 -0.60 10.07 -6.32
C GLY A 95 -0.93 8.79 -7.10
N ALA A 96 -0.02 8.36 -7.97
CA ALA A 96 -0.05 7.03 -8.59
C ALA A 96 0.27 5.94 -7.56
N SER A 97 -0.15 4.71 -7.83
CA SER A 97 0.16 3.59 -6.95
C SER A 97 1.67 3.36 -6.80
N VAL A 98 2.11 2.92 -5.62
CA VAL A 98 3.46 2.40 -5.40
C VAL A 98 3.61 0.95 -5.87
N LEU A 99 2.51 0.25 -6.15
CA LEU A 99 2.47 -1.17 -6.52
C LEU A 99 2.08 -1.42 -7.98
N ALA A 100 1.17 -0.61 -8.54
CA ALA A 100 0.58 -0.88 -9.85
C ALA A 100 1.59 -0.72 -11.01
N PRO A 101 1.41 -1.47 -12.11
CA PRO A 101 2.19 -1.28 -13.33
C PRO A 101 1.95 0.08 -13.98
N ILE A 102 2.90 0.50 -14.80
CA ILE A 102 2.78 1.69 -15.66
C ILE A 102 2.68 1.22 -17.11
N ASP A 103 1.53 1.50 -17.72
CA ASP A 103 1.14 1.00 -19.03
C ASP A 103 1.24 2.09 -20.11
N LEU A 104 2.08 1.85 -21.13
CA LEU A 104 2.28 2.74 -22.29
C LEU A 104 1.80 2.07 -23.57
N LYS A 105 0.57 2.38 -23.97
CA LYS A 105 -0.02 1.85 -25.21
C LYS A 105 0.64 2.46 -26.45
N ILE A 106 0.89 1.64 -27.45
CA ILE A 106 1.53 1.99 -28.72
C ILE A 106 0.50 1.94 -29.85
N SER A 107 0.62 2.85 -30.82
CA SER A 107 -0.30 2.98 -31.96
C SER A 107 -0.27 1.80 -32.94
N GLY A 108 0.70 0.89 -32.79
CA GLY A 108 0.96 -0.23 -33.68
C GLY A 108 1.82 -1.28 -32.98
N SER A 109 2.18 -2.34 -33.71
CA SER A 109 2.95 -3.46 -33.17
C SER A 109 4.45 -3.14 -33.11
N LEU A 110 5.05 -3.46 -31.97
CA LEU A 110 6.49 -3.46 -31.77
C LEU A 110 7.13 -4.78 -32.26
N ASP A 111 8.42 -4.74 -32.61
CA ASP A 111 9.18 -5.97 -32.86
C ASP A 111 9.29 -6.79 -31.56
N SER A 112 8.76 -8.00 -31.54
CA SER A 112 8.80 -8.87 -30.36
C SER A 112 10.17 -9.49 -30.09
N GLN A 113 11.12 -9.34 -31.01
CA GLN A 113 12.50 -9.85 -30.84
C GLN A 113 13.45 -8.79 -30.30
N GLN A 114 13.00 -7.55 -30.11
CA GLN A 114 13.83 -6.50 -29.53
C GLN A 114 13.95 -6.68 -28.01
N VAL A 115 15.03 -6.15 -27.44
CA VAL A 115 15.21 -6.11 -25.98
C VAL A 115 14.70 -4.77 -25.48
N LEU A 116 13.77 -4.81 -24.53
CA LEU A 116 13.38 -3.65 -23.75
C LEU A 116 14.11 -3.72 -22.41
N ASP A 117 14.94 -2.72 -22.11
CA ASP A 117 15.75 -2.69 -20.90
C ASP A 117 15.49 -1.39 -20.12
N ALA A 118 15.05 -1.54 -18.88
CA ALA A 118 14.81 -0.44 -17.95
C ALA A 118 15.88 -0.31 -16.86
N ARG A 119 16.89 -1.19 -16.83
CA ARG A 119 17.96 -1.13 -15.84
C ARG A 119 18.77 0.14 -16.07
N GLN A 120 18.89 0.95 -15.03
CA GLN A 120 19.64 2.21 -15.08
C GLN A 120 21.16 1.98 -15.09
N PHE A 121 21.61 0.91 -14.42
CA PHE A 121 23.01 0.52 -14.29
C PHE A 121 23.15 -0.99 -14.52
N VAL A 122 24.32 -1.40 -15.01
CA VAL A 122 24.68 -2.80 -15.28
C VAL A 122 26.13 -3.04 -14.90
N ASP A 123 26.49 -4.30 -14.61
CA ASP A 123 27.87 -4.71 -14.45
C ASP A 123 28.45 -5.12 -15.81
N ILE A 124 29.55 -4.47 -16.21
CA ILE A 124 30.34 -4.83 -17.39
C ILE A 124 31.78 -5.06 -16.93
N ASP A 125 32.27 -6.29 -17.10
CA ASP A 125 33.63 -6.70 -16.72
C ASP A 125 33.98 -6.41 -15.24
N GLY A 126 33.03 -6.56 -14.32
CA GLY A 126 33.20 -6.33 -12.89
C GLY A 126 33.15 -4.86 -12.49
N SER A 127 32.66 -3.98 -13.37
CA SER A 127 32.50 -2.55 -13.12
C SER A 127 31.03 -2.15 -13.32
N VAL A 128 30.44 -1.53 -12.31
CA VAL A 128 29.10 -0.94 -12.43
C VAL A 128 29.18 0.31 -13.28
N VAL A 129 28.37 0.39 -14.33
CA VAL A 129 28.33 1.51 -15.27
C VAL A 129 26.88 1.89 -15.60
N PRO A 130 26.60 3.14 -16.02
CA PRO A 130 25.31 3.48 -16.58
C PRO A 130 25.00 2.59 -17.78
N ASN A 131 23.79 2.04 -17.85
CA ASN A 131 23.45 1.04 -18.85
C ASN A 131 23.49 1.64 -20.27
N PRO A 132 24.39 1.18 -21.16
CA PRO A 132 24.48 1.70 -22.52
C PRO A 132 23.30 1.27 -23.40
N ASP A 133 22.60 0.18 -23.06
CA ASP A 133 21.54 -0.45 -23.88
C ASP A 133 20.12 -0.14 -23.37
N GLN A 134 19.97 0.74 -22.37
CA GLN A 134 18.68 1.11 -21.82
C GLN A 134 17.87 1.98 -22.79
N ASN A 135 16.66 1.53 -23.12
CA ASN A 135 15.73 2.21 -24.02
C ASN A 135 14.36 2.52 -23.40
N VAL A 136 14.10 2.01 -22.19
CA VAL A 136 12.92 2.32 -21.35
C VAL A 136 13.38 2.96 -20.05
N PHE A 137 12.72 4.03 -19.60
CA PHE A 137 13.18 4.83 -18.47
C PHE A 137 12.10 4.97 -17.41
N LEU A 138 12.50 4.67 -16.17
CA LEU A 138 11.79 5.06 -14.95
C LEU A 138 12.82 5.70 -14.00
N ILE A 139 12.87 7.03 -13.97
CA ILE A 139 13.93 7.79 -13.29
C ILE A 139 13.34 8.49 -12.06
N PRO A 140 13.75 8.13 -10.82
CA PRO A 140 13.34 8.85 -9.61
C PRO A 140 14.00 10.24 -9.56
N VAL A 141 13.22 11.25 -9.19
CA VAL A 141 13.69 12.63 -9.01
C VAL A 141 13.43 13.15 -7.60
N ASP A 142 14.39 13.90 -7.05
CA ASP A 142 14.31 14.48 -5.71
C ASP A 142 14.28 16.02 -5.73
N TYR A 143 13.43 16.63 -4.89
CA TYR A 143 13.30 18.09 -4.74
C TYR A 143 13.74 18.51 -3.35
N ALA A 144 14.58 19.54 -3.25
CA ALA A 144 15.13 20.00 -1.98
C ALA A 144 14.05 20.55 -1.03
N GLY A 145 13.01 21.18 -1.57
CA GLY A 145 11.84 21.65 -0.84
C GLY A 145 10.90 20.53 -0.38
N GLY A 146 11.04 19.32 -0.92
CA GLY A 146 10.27 18.15 -0.51
C GLY A 146 8.83 18.09 -1.02
N ASP A 147 8.48 18.87 -2.05
CA ASP A 147 7.15 18.84 -2.68
C ASP A 147 7.28 18.79 -4.22
N PRO A 148 7.26 17.60 -4.83
CA PRO A 148 7.44 17.46 -6.28
C PRO A 148 6.24 17.94 -7.11
N LEU A 149 5.04 18.04 -6.52
CA LEU A 149 3.84 18.51 -7.24
C LEU A 149 3.79 20.05 -7.32
N GLN A 150 4.41 20.73 -6.36
CA GLN A 150 4.49 22.19 -6.32
C GLN A 150 5.92 22.70 -6.12
N PRO A 151 6.84 22.43 -7.07
CA PRO A 151 8.21 22.90 -6.96
C PRO A 151 8.27 24.43 -6.98
N LEU A 152 9.26 25.02 -6.31
CA LEU A 152 9.50 26.45 -6.34
C LEU A 152 10.05 26.90 -7.70
N GLU A 153 9.84 28.18 -8.02
CA GLU A 153 10.54 28.81 -9.13
C GLU A 153 12.06 28.78 -8.87
N ASN A 154 12.83 28.30 -9.86
CA ASN A 154 14.28 28.01 -9.79
C ASN A 154 14.70 26.82 -8.93
N GLU A 155 13.76 26.05 -8.37
CA GLU A 155 14.10 24.78 -7.75
C GLU A 155 14.51 23.76 -8.82
N ALA A 156 15.70 23.17 -8.63
CA ALA A 156 16.30 22.22 -9.52
C ALA A 156 16.10 20.82 -8.94
N PRO A 157 15.31 19.93 -9.58
CA PRO A 157 15.25 18.54 -9.16
C PRO A 157 16.56 17.81 -9.41
N GLY A 158 16.86 16.83 -8.58
CA GLY A 158 18.02 15.95 -8.70
C GLY A 158 17.67 14.66 -9.41
N LEU A 159 18.67 14.06 -10.05
CA LEU A 159 18.60 12.71 -10.59
C LEU A 159 19.18 11.75 -9.54
N ALA A 160 18.33 11.15 -8.72
CA ALA A 160 18.73 10.46 -7.50
C ALA A 160 19.78 9.36 -7.75
N SER A 161 19.53 8.48 -8.72
CA SER A 161 20.45 7.38 -9.04
C SER A 161 21.78 7.88 -9.63
N ALA A 162 21.76 8.96 -10.41
CA ALA A 162 22.97 9.56 -10.96
C ALA A 162 23.84 10.23 -9.88
N ALA A 163 23.20 10.80 -8.85
CA ALA A 163 23.89 11.31 -7.67
C ALA A 163 24.54 10.18 -6.86
N GLN A 164 23.80 9.09 -6.63
CA GLN A 164 24.28 7.90 -5.92
C GLN A 164 25.47 7.25 -6.63
N TYR A 165 25.42 7.10 -7.95
CA TYR A 165 26.54 6.54 -8.73
C TYR A 165 27.81 7.39 -8.60
N ARG A 166 27.68 8.73 -8.72
CA ARG A 166 28.81 9.65 -8.51
C ARG A 166 29.35 9.57 -7.09
N GLN A 167 28.51 9.35 -6.09
CA GLN A 167 28.94 9.15 -4.70
C GLN A 167 29.75 7.86 -4.56
N ALA A 168 29.25 6.75 -5.11
CA ALA A 168 29.94 5.45 -5.08
C ALA A 168 31.34 5.54 -5.70
N LEU A 169 31.47 6.16 -6.87
CA LEU A 169 32.77 6.39 -7.52
C LEU A 169 33.73 7.21 -6.64
N ARG A 170 33.25 8.31 -6.04
CA ARG A 170 34.09 9.13 -5.15
C ARG A 170 34.57 8.35 -3.93
N LEU A 171 33.69 7.57 -3.30
CA LEU A 171 34.03 6.75 -2.15
C LEU A 171 35.08 5.68 -2.51
N GLN A 172 34.93 5.06 -3.68
CA GLN A 172 35.91 4.12 -4.22
C GLN A 172 37.28 4.79 -4.43
N GLU A 173 37.33 5.98 -5.04
CA GLU A 173 38.55 6.77 -5.23
C GLU A 173 39.23 7.17 -3.90
N GLN A 174 38.43 7.41 -2.86
CA GLN A 174 38.90 7.72 -1.51
C GLN A 174 39.35 6.46 -0.72
N GLY A 175 39.14 5.26 -1.27
CA GLY A 175 39.47 3.99 -0.62
C GLY A 175 38.40 3.46 0.33
N ASN A 176 37.21 4.08 0.39
CA ASN A 176 36.05 3.58 1.15
C ASN A 176 35.26 2.57 0.30
N THR A 177 35.88 1.41 0.09
CA THR A 177 35.38 0.36 -0.83
C THR A 177 34.09 -0.31 -0.36
N GLU A 178 33.95 -0.59 0.94
CA GLU A 178 32.75 -1.26 1.48
C GLU A 178 31.46 -0.46 1.23
N GLU A 179 31.49 0.84 1.51
CA GLU A 179 30.34 1.72 1.27
C GLU A 179 30.11 1.96 -0.22
N ALA A 180 31.17 2.06 -1.03
CA ALA A 180 31.03 2.16 -2.48
C ALA A 180 30.36 0.90 -3.06
N ASP A 181 30.80 -0.28 -2.64
CA ASP A 181 30.27 -1.57 -3.08
C ASP A 181 28.80 -1.74 -2.66
N ARG A 182 28.41 -1.24 -1.47
CA ARG A 182 27.00 -1.18 -1.04
C ARG A 182 26.17 -0.32 -2.00
N LEU A 183 26.61 0.90 -2.30
CA LEU A 183 25.89 1.79 -3.22
C LEU A 183 25.85 1.23 -4.65
N PHE A 184 26.91 0.60 -5.12
CA PHE A 184 26.92 -0.06 -6.43
C PHE A 184 25.95 -1.25 -6.47
N SER A 185 25.86 -2.04 -5.41
CA SER A 185 24.90 -3.14 -5.30
C SER A 185 23.45 -2.63 -5.34
N GLU A 186 23.15 -1.51 -4.68
CA GLU A 186 21.84 -0.86 -4.74
C GLU A 186 21.49 -0.34 -6.13
N LEU A 187 22.46 0.15 -6.89
CA LEU A 187 22.26 0.63 -8.26
C LEU A 187 22.06 -0.49 -9.27
N LEU A 188 22.64 -1.68 -9.01
CA LEU A 188 22.46 -2.88 -9.83
C LEU A 188 21.14 -3.62 -9.54
N GLU A 189 20.47 -3.28 -8.44
CA GLU A 189 19.21 -3.92 -8.07
C GLU A 189 18.14 -3.67 -9.14
N GLU A 190 17.60 -4.76 -9.69
CA GLU A 190 16.49 -4.68 -10.63
C GLU A 190 15.20 -4.33 -9.88
N ARG A 191 14.73 -3.10 -10.07
CA ARG A 191 13.52 -2.57 -9.43
C ARG A 191 12.28 -2.64 -10.30
N VAL A 192 12.47 -2.77 -11.61
CA VAL A 192 11.39 -2.88 -12.57
C VAL A 192 11.72 -3.90 -13.65
N ARG A 193 10.70 -4.61 -14.13
CA ARG A 193 10.74 -5.42 -15.34
C ARG A 193 9.92 -4.74 -16.44
N VAL A 194 10.33 -4.87 -17.69
CA VAL A 194 9.54 -4.39 -18.84
C VAL A 194 8.96 -5.58 -19.58
N GLU A 195 7.67 -5.51 -19.87
CA GLU A 195 6.97 -6.52 -20.66
C GLU A 195 6.28 -5.88 -21.87
N LEU A 196 6.19 -6.68 -22.93
CA LEU A 196 5.51 -6.33 -24.18
C LEU A 196 4.25 -7.19 -24.28
N LEU A 197 3.08 -6.53 -24.25
CA LEU A 197 1.80 -7.21 -24.15
C LEU A 197 0.89 -6.92 -25.34
N ASP A 198 -0.05 -7.83 -25.57
CA ASP A 198 -1.14 -7.69 -26.53
C ASP A 198 -2.32 -7.02 -25.83
N ILE A 199 -2.79 -5.88 -26.34
CA ILE A 199 -3.93 -5.16 -25.75
C ILE A 199 -4.91 -4.70 -26.83
N ASP A 200 -6.20 -4.74 -26.52
CA ASP A 200 -7.32 -4.34 -27.37
C ASP A 200 -7.35 -5.03 -28.75
N GLY A 201 -6.91 -6.29 -28.78
CA GLY A 201 -6.79 -7.10 -30.00
C GLY A 201 -5.62 -6.69 -30.90
N GLY A 202 -4.76 -5.78 -30.45
CA GLY A 202 -3.45 -5.52 -31.05
C GLY A 202 -2.43 -6.60 -30.67
N GLN A 203 -1.26 -6.54 -31.32
CA GLN A 203 -0.14 -7.43 -31.03
C GLN A 203 1.06 -6.61 -30.61
N ASN A 204 1.71 -6.96 -29.51
CA ASN A 204 2.92 -6.32 -28.99
C ASN A 204 2.79 -4.79 -28.99
N ASN A 205 1.65 -4.29 -28.53
CA ASN A 205 1.25 -2.88 -28.65
C ASN A 205 1.06 -2.19 -27.29
N LEU A 206 1.56 -2.81 -26.22
CA LEU A 206 1.63 -2.22 -24.89
C LEU A 206 3.02 -2.47 -24.31
N VAL A 207 3.74 -1.40 -23.95
CA VAL A 207 4.93 -1.48 -23.12
C VAL A 207 4.49 -1.30 -21.68
N ARG A 208 4.64 -2.34 -20.85
CA ARG A 208 4.33 -2.31 -19.43
C ARG A 208 5.62 -2.24 -18.62
N ILE A 209 5.69 -1.32 -17.67
CA ILE A 209 6.75 -1.26 -16.65
C ILE A 209 6.16 -1.82 -15.34
N LEU A 210 6.66 -2.97 -14.91
CA LEU A 210 6.25 -3.70 -13.70
C LEU A 210 7.20 -3.40 -12.54
N PRO A 211 6.75 -2.75 -11.45
CA PRO A 211 7.50 -2.71 -10.21
C PRO A 211 7.80 -4.13 -9.68
N LEU A 212 9.06 -4.38 -9.31
CA LEU A 212 9.49 -5.62 -8.64
C LEU A 212 9.63 -5.44 -7.12
N LYS A 213 9.53 -4.20 -6.67
CA LYS A 213 9.42 -3.75 -5.28
C LYS A 213 8.50 -2.52 -5.28
N PRO A 214 7.81 -2.21 -4.16
CA PRO A 214 7.08 -0.95 -4.06
C PRO A 214 7.96 0.23 -4.43
N LEU A 215 7.42 1.13 -5.26
CA LEU A 215 8.06 2.42 -5.54
C LEU A 215 8.12 3.25 -4.25
N ALA A 216 9.07 4.15 -4.16
CA ALA A 216 9.17 5.03 -2.99
C ALA A 216 7.92 5.92 -2.92
N PRO A 217 7.27 6.06 -1.75
CA PRO A 217 6.10 6.92 -1.60
C PRO A 217 6.45 8.40 -1.78
N LYS A 218 5.48 9.22 -2.17
CA LYS A 218 5.63 10.68 -2.37
C LYS A 218 6.81 11.07 -3.27
N THR A 219 7.20 10.19 -4.19
CA THR A 219 8.36 10.36 -5.07
C THR A 219 7.89 10.55 -6.50
N GLN A 220 8.44 11.54 -7.20
CA GLN A 220 8.19 11.72 -8.62
C GLN A 220 9.14 10.83 -9.42
N TYR A 221 8.58 10.14 -10.39
CA TYR A 221 9.28 9.32 -11.37
C TYR A 221 9.01 9.85 -12.76
N ILE A 222 10.07 9.95 -13.56
CA ILE A 222 9.96 10.29 -14.97
C ILE A 222 9.95 9.00 -15.79
N VAL A 223 8.86 8.80 -16.51
CA VAL A 223 8.64 7.66 -17.40
C VAL A 223 8.93 8.11 -18.82
N ALA A 224 9.77 7.38 -19.57
CA ALA A 224 10.04 7.72 -20.97
C ALA A 224 10.38 6.53 -21.86
N LEU A 225 10.13 6.72 -23.16
CA LEU A 225 10.49 5.83 -24.27
C LEU A 225 11.32 6.61 -25.30
N THR A 226 12.20 5.90 -26.01
CA THR A 226 13.09 6.44 -27.04
C THR A 226 12.78 5.87 -28.42
N ASP A 227 13.45 6.38 -29.44
CA ASP A 227 13.41 5.90 -30.83
C ASP A 227 14.29 4.66 -31.07
N GLU A 228 15.08 4.23 -30.08
CA GLU A 228 15.80 2.95 -30.13
C GLU A 228 14.84 1.75 -30.13
N ILE A 229 13.63 1.96 -29.63
CA ILE A 229 12.53 0.99 -29.73
C ILE A 229 12.01 1.02 -31.17
N VAL A 230 11.88 -0.15 -31.79
CA VAL A 230 11.45 -0.28 -33.18
C VAL A 230 10.11 -0.99 -33.30
N ASP A 231 9.36 -0.63 -34.35
CA ASP A 231 8.14 -1.31 -34.71
C ASP A 231 8.40 -2.67 -35.38
N ALA A 232 7.35 -3.43 -35.67
CA ALA A 232 7.45 -4.75 -36.29
C ALA A 232 8.09 -4.76 -37.71
N ASN A 233 8.29 -3.60 -38.34
CA ASN A 233 9.01 -3.46 -39.60
C ASN A 233 10.48 -3.03 -39.42
N GLY A 234 10.92 -2.84 -38.17
CA GLY A 234 12.24 -2.32 -37.82
C GLY A 234 12.36 -0.80 -37.98
N GLU A 235 11.24 -0.07 -38.07
CA GLU A 235 11.26 1.39 -38.10
C GLU A 235 11.26 1.95 -36.66
N PRO A 236 12.14 2.92 -36.33
CA PRO A 236 12.14 3.59 -35.03
C PRO A 236 10.78 4.15 -34.63
N LEU A 237 10.47 4.08 -33.34
CA LEU A 237 9.35 4.82 -32.78
C LEU A 237 9.53 6.32 -33.02
N VAL A 238 8.41 7.00 -33.25
CA VAL A 238 8.34 8.47 -33.26
C VAL A 238 7.42 8.94 -32.15
N GLY A 239 7.46 10.22 -31.80
CA GLY A 239 6.44 10.79 -30.90
C GLY A 239 5.10 10.97 -31.61
N SER A 240 3.98 10.95 -30.88
CA SER A 240 2.69 11.31 -31.47
C SER A 240 2.73 12.77 -31.99
N PRO A 241 1.96 13.14 -33.03
CA PRO A 241 1.91 14.53 -33.51
C PRO A 241 1.60 15.55 -32.41
N THR A 242 0.72 15.18 -31.48
CA THR A 242 0.35 16.00 -30.33
C THR A 242 1.51 16.07 -29.34
N TYR A 243 2.18 14.96 -29.02
CA TYR A 243 3.32 14.93 -28.10
C TYR A 243 4.47 15.79 -28.62
N GLN A 244 4.84 15.63 -29.91
CA GLN A 244 5.87 16.43 -30.57
C GLN A 244 5.58 17.94 -30.52
N SER A 245 4.33 18.35 -30.32
CA SER A 245 3.93 19.76 -30.19
C SER A 245 3.86 20.20 -28.73
N VAL A 246 3.37 19.35 -27.83
CA VAL A 246 3.19 19.65 -26.41
C VAL A 246 4.53 19.64 -25.67
N ALA A 247 5.39 18.67 -25.95
CA ALA A 247 6.71 18.48 -25.32
C ALA A 247 7.86 19.19 -26.05
N ASP A 248 7.57 20.30 -26.73
CA ASP A 248 8.55 21.18 -27.39
C ASP A 248 8.26 22.64 -27.02
N GLY A 249 9.19 23.27 -26.29
CA GLY A 249 9.06 24.64 -25.81
C GLY A 249 9.08 25.69 -26.93
N GLU A 250 9.71 25.38 -28.08
CA GLU A 250 9.83 26.29 -29.22
C GLU A 250 8.58 26.29 -30.10
N ARG A 251 7.73 25.27 -29.97
CA ARG A 251 6.48 25.17 -30.72
C ARG A 251 5.35 25.93 -30.02
N THR A 252 4.57 26.66 -30.79
CA THR A 252 3.31 27.26 -30.32
C THR A 252 2.25 26.17 -30.19
N LEU A 253 1.57 26.12 -29.04
CA LEU A 253 0.41 25.25 -28.88
C LEU A 253 -0.72 25.69 -29.80
N SER A 254 -1.21 24.78 -30.64
CA SER A 254 -2.37 24.99 -31.51
C SER A 254 -3.68 25.12 -30.71
N ASN A 255 -3.73 24.48 -29.53
CA ASN A 255 -4.85 24.53 -28.61
C ASN A 255 -4.35 24.87 -27.19
N PRO A 256 -4.79 25.98 -26.57
CA PRO A 256 -4.43 26.35 -25.21
C PRO A 256 -4.80 25.31 -24.14
N LEU A 257 -5.76 24.41 -24.42
CA LEU A 257 -6.12 23.29 -23.53
C LEU A 257 -4.96 22.32 -23.30
N PHE A 258 -3.93 22.33 -24.15
CA PHE A 258 -2.73 21.51 -23.96
C PHE A 258 -1.71 22.10 -22.97
N GLN A 259 -1.94 23.29 -22.43
CA GLN A 259 -1.00 23.94 -21.53
C GLN A 259 -0.68 23.11 -20.27
N PRO A 260 -1.66 22.50 -19.57
CA PRO A 260 -1.38 21.63 -18.41
C PRO A 260 -0.50 20.42 -18.79
N PHE A 261 -0.76 19.81 -19.95
CA PHE A 261 0.07 18.71 -20.45
C PHE A 261 1.48 19.16 -20.81
N ARG A 262 1.67 20.37 -21.36
CA ARG A 262 3.02 20.92 -21.56
C ARG A 262 3.76 21.10 -20.23
N GLN A 263 3.06 21.47 -19.16
CA GLN A 263 3.64 21.61 -17.81
C GLN A 263 4.14 20.27 -17.26
N ALA A 264 3.52 19.14 -17.62
CA ALA A 264 3.99 17.81 -17.23
C ALA A 264 5.07 17.25 -18.20
N MET A 265 4.80 17.28 -19.50
CA MET A 265 5.56 16.51 -20.51
C MET A 265 6.89 17.17 -20.89
N LEU A 266 6.96 18.50 -20.99
CA LEU A 266 8.18 19.19 -21.39
C LEU A 266 9.28 19.09 -20.32
N PRO A 267 9.00 19.35 -19.02
CA PRO A 267 10.00 19.12 -17.97
C PRO A 267 10.45 17.66 -17.90
N ALA A 268 9.52 16.70 -17.97
CA ALA A 268 9.83 15.27 -18.02
C ALA A 268 10.82 14.94 -19.16
N ARG A 269 10.55 15.41 -20.39
CA ARG A 269 11.43 15.21 -21.53
C ARG A 269 12.83 15.83 -21.32
N LYS A 270 12.91 17.02 -20.71
CA LYS A 270 14.19 17.66 -20.37
C LYS A 270 14.98 16.82 -19.35
N PHE A 271 14.33 16.28 -18.32
CA PHE A 271 15.02 15.45 -17.32
C PHE A 271 15.62 14.18 -17.90
N VAL A 272 14.93 13.55 -18.84
CA VAL A 272 15.43 12.37 -19.54
C VAL A 272 16.65 12.75 -20.39
N ALA A 273 16.61 13.90 -21.08
CA ALA A 273 17.78 14.39 -21.82
C ALA A 273 18.98 14.69 -20.89
N ASP A 274 18.75 15.26 -19.71
CA ASP A 274 19.80 15.49 -18.70
C ASP A 274 20.38 14.15 -18.19
N TYR A 275 19.53 13.11 -18.06
CA TYR A 275 19.99 11.77 -17.72
C TYR A 275 20.85 11.15 -18.84
N PHE A 276 20.53 11.40 -20.12
CA PHE A 276 21.37 10.98 -21.24
C PHE A 276 22.72 11.69 -21.24
N ASP A 277 22.75 12.98 -20.90
CA ASP A 277 24.00 13.73 -20.73
C ASP A 277 24.84 13.16 -19.60
N PHE A 278 24.22 12.80 -18.47
CA PHE A 278 24.90 12.07 -17.38
C PHE A 278 25.53 10.77 -17.88
N LYS A 279 24.82 9.95 -18.66
CA LYS A 279 25.38 8.71 -19.21
C LYS A 279 26.64 8.97 -20.04
N ARG A 280 26.63 10.02 -20.87
CA ARG A 280 27.77 10.38 -21.72
C ARG A 280 28.99 10.91 -20.96
N GLU A 281 28.87 11.21 -19.67
CA GLU A 281 30.02 11.56 -18.82
C GLU A 281 31.01 10.38 -18.66
N TYR A 282 30.58 9.14 -18.90
CA TYR A 282 31.36 7.92 -18.62
C TYR A 282 31.80 7.19 -19.89
N PRO A 283 33.04 6.67 -19.98
CA PRO A 283 33.58 6.07 -21.19
C PRO A 283 32.74 4.93 -21.80
N THR A 284 32.15 4.08 -20.97
CA THR A 284 31.37 2.90 -21.43
C THR A 284 30.06 3.28 -22.11
N SER A 285 29.53 4.47 -21.81
CA SER A 285 28.28 5.02 -22.34
C SER A 285 28.49 6.38 -23.02
N ALA A 286 29.73 6.71 -23.40
CA ALA A 286 30.08 7.99 -24.04
C ALA A 286 29.40 8.17 -25.40
N ASP A 287 29.11 7.07 -26.08
CA ASP A 287 28.42 7.01 -27.37
C ASP A 287 26.91 6.75 -27.23
N PHE A 288 26.33 6.90 -26.02
CA PHE A 288 24.87 6.72 -25.80
C PHE A 288 24.09 7.60 -26.79
N PRO A 289 23.31 6.99 -27.71
CA PRO A 289 22.94 7.63 -28.96
C PRO A 289 21.81 8.65 -28.80
N SER A 290 20.84 8.37 -27.92
CA SER A 290 19.63 9.19 -27.79
C SER A 290 19.90 10.56 -27.17
N ARG A 291 19.20 11.56 -27.70
CA ARG A 291 19.20 12.98 -27.31
C ARG A 291 17.78 13.45 -27.02
N PHE A 292 17.62 14.76 -26.79
CA PHE A 292 16.33 15.36 -26.53
C PHE A 292 15.31 15.06 -27.64
N GLU A 293 15.73 15.16 -28.90
CA GLU A 293 14.93 14.88 -30.10
C GLU A 293 14.42 13.43 -30.19
N ASP A 294 15.21 12.48 -29.67
CA ASP A 294 15.00 11.04 -29.80
C ASP A 294 14.05 10.46 -28.73
N ILE A 295 13.60 11.29 -27.77
CA ILE A 295 12.60 10.92 -26.78
C ILE A 295 11.21 10.96 -27.43
N THR A 296 10.62 9.79 -27.63
CA THR A 296 9.34 9.60 -28.33
C THR A 296 8.15 9.83 -27.42
N TYR A 297 8.33 9.61 -26.12
CA TYR A 297 7.34 9.91 -25.08
C TYR A 297 8.03 10.15 -23.74
N ALA A 298 7.52 11.10 -22.95
CA ALA A 298 7.96 11.31 -21.57
C ALA A 298 6.85 11.97 -20.74
N THR A 299 6.59 11.44 -19.55
CA THR A 299 5.65 11.99 -18.56
C THR A 299 6.21 11.85 -17.15
N ALA A 300 5.63 12.58 -16.20
CA ALA A 300 5.90 12.41 -14.78
C ALA A 300 4.72 11.69 -14.10
N ILE A 301 5.05 10.84 -13.12
CA ILE A 301 4.11 10.25 -12.17
C ILE A 301 4.66 10.46 -10.76
N THR A 302 3.84 10.96 -9.85
CA THR A 302 4.18 11.10 -8.43
C THR A 302 3.41 10.07 -7.65
N THR A 303 4.10 9.24 -6.88
CA THR A 303 3.48 8.17 -6.09
C THR A 303 2.72 8.71 -4.88
N THR A 304 1.66 8.00 -4.49
CA THR A 304 0.84 8.31 -3.30
C THR A 304 1.65 8.15 -2.00
N ALA A 305 1.09 8.65 -0.91
CA ALA A 305 1.54 8.36 0.44
C ALA A 305 0.95 7.03 0.94
N VAL A 306 1.70 6.30 1.77
CA VAL A 306 1.25 5.01 2.31
C VAL A 306 0.71 5.17 3.73
N GLU A 307 1.54 5.62 4.68
CA GLU A 307 1.19 5.68 6.10
C GLU A 307 0.54 7.01 6.54
N ASP A 308 0.78 8.11 5.81
CA ASP A 308 0.55 9.49 6.27
C ASP A 308 -0.87 9.74 6.78
N VAL A 309 -1.90 9.22 6.11
CA VAL A 309 -3.30 9.44 6.51
C VAL A 309 -3.62 8.75 7.84
N LEU A 310 -3.29 7.46 7.97
CA LEU A 310 -3.52 6.73 9.22
C LEU A 310 -2.66 7.27 10.36
N LEU A 311 -1.40 7.60 10.09
CA LEU A 311 -0.47 8.11 11.09
C LEU A 311 -0.87 9.52 11.59
N ALA A 312 -1.38 10.39 10.72
CA ALA A 312 -1.85 11.70 11.14
C ALA A 312 -3.13 11.62 12.00
N ASN A 313 -4.06 10.71 11.68
CA ASN A 313 -5.24 10.48 12.54
C ASN A 313 -4.86 9.78 13.87
N ALA A 314 -3.75 9.06 13.90
CA ALA A 314 -3.22 8.43 15.12
C ALA A 314 -2.39 9.39 16.00
N ALA A 315 -1.60 10.27 15.38
CA ALA A 315 -0.72 11.23 16.01
C ALA A 315 -0.56 12.50 15.13
N PRO A 316 -1.44 13.51 15.28
CA PRO A 316 -1.49 14.69 14.40
C PRO A 316 -0.18 15.47 14.27
N ILE A 317 0.70 15.38 15.28
CA ILE A 317 2.02 16.02 15.28
C ILE A 317 2.92 15.57 14.12
N THR A 318 2.75 14.36 13.62
CA THR A 318 3.52 13.83 12.47
C THR A 318 3.26 14.65 11.21
N PHE A 319 1.99 14.95 10.92
CA PHE A 319 1.58 15.81 9.82
C PHE A 319 2.14 17.24 9.97
N TYR A 320 1.99 17.85 11.15
CA TYR A 320 2.45 19.24 11.34
C TYR A 320 3.97 19.40 11.29
N ARG A 321 4.75 18.40 11.76
CA ARG A 321 6.21 18.37 11.57
C ARG A 321 6.57 18.37 10.08
N ALA A 322 5.92 17.52 9.28
CA ALA A 322 6.15 17.43 7.85
C ALA A 322 5.74 18.72 7.11
N LEU A 323 4.56 19.27 7.44
CA LEU A 323 4.03 20.51 6.87
C LEU A 323 4.97 21.69 7.15
N LEU A 324 5.32 21.91 8.43
CA LEU A 324 6.18 23.02 8.84
C LEU A 324 7.60 22.85 8.31
N GLY A 325 8.16 21.65 8.34
CA GLY A 325 9.49 21.37 7.79
C GLY A 325 9.56 21.61 6.28
N SER A 326 8.52 21.24 5.52
CA SER A 326 8.44 21.57 4.08
C SER A 326 8.31 23.08 3.85
N ALA A 327 7.41 23.75 4.58
CA ALA A 327 7.22 25.20 4.48
C ALA A 327 8.51 25.97 4.79
N GLN A 328 9.23 25.55 5.83
CA GLN A 328 10.51 26.11 6.24
C GLN A 328 11.60 25.91 5.19
N ARG A 329 11.81 24.68 4.69
CA ARG A 329 12.77 24.41 3.60
C ARG A 329 12.49 25.30 2.40
N ARG A 330 11.22 25.41 2.00
CA ARG A 330 10.79 26.26 0.88
C ARG A 330 11.03 27.75 1.14
N GLN A 331 10.83 28.22 2.36
CA GLN A 331 11.14 29.61 2.73
C GLN A 331 12.64 29.90 2.62
N GLU A 332 13.49 29.02 3.14
CA GLU A 332 14.94 29.23 3.13
C GLU A 332 15.55 29.07 1.72
N LEU A 333 14.97 28.22 0.88
CA LEU A 333 15.30 28.16 -0.55
C LEU A 333 14.98 29.48 -1.28
N ARG A 334 13.85 30.14 -0.99
CA ARG A 334 13.55 31.46 -1.57
C ARG A 334 14.60 32.50 -1.16
N LYS A 335 15.01 32.51 0.11
CA LYS A 335 16.09 33.39 0.61
C LYS A 335 17.41 33.11 -0.12
N LEU A 336 17.76 31.84 -0.35
CA LEU A 336 18.92 31.46 -1.14
C LEU A 336 18.85 32.06 -2.56
N PHE A 337 17.72 31.90 -3.26
CA PHE A 337 17.54 32.41 -4.62
C PHE A 337 17.59 33.94 -4.69
N GLU A 338 17.13 34.62 -3.65
CA GLU A 338 17.18 36.08 -3.51
C GLU A 338 18.58 36.60 -3.14
N GLY A 339 19.55 35.72 -2.92
CA GLY A 339 20.94 36.07 -2.57
C GLY A 339 21.11 36.51 -1.12
N PHE A 340 20.20 36.13 -0.23
CA PHE A 340 20.32 36.40 1.21
C PHE A 340 21.47 35.60 1.83
N TYR A 341 21.52 34.29 1.54
CA TYR A 341 22.63 33.43 1.94
C TYR A 341 23.78 33.53 0.96
N ASN A 342 25.01 33.41 1.46
CA ASN A 342 26.19 33.24 0.63
C ASN A 342 26.82 31.87 0.87
N LEU A 343 27.44 31.34 -0.17
CA LEU A 343 28.02 30.00 -0.19
C LEU A 343 29.42 29.95 0.40
N SER A 344 30.01 31.10 0.73
CA SER A 344 31.41 31.30 1.11
C SER A 344 31.62 31.59 2.60
N ASP A 345 30.58 31.38 3.42
CA ASP A 345 30.56 31.64 4.86
C ASP A 345 31.09 33.03 5.25
N GLN A 346 30.70 34.05 4.48
CA GLN A 346 30.94 35.44 4.83
C GLN A 346 29.82 35.99 5.72
N PRO A 347 30.10 36.97 6.59
CA PRO A 347 29.08 37.58 7.43
C PRO A 347 27.90 38.12 6.61
N LEU A 348 26.69 37.79 7.04
CA LEU A 348 25.46 38.34 6.48
C LEU A 348 25.28 39.83 6.85
N GLY A 349 24.31 40.49 6.21
CA GLY A 349 24.00 41.91 6.44
C GLY A 349 23.47 42.23 7.84
N GLU A 350 23.10 43.49 8.08
CA GLU A 350 22.48 43.89 9.35
C GLU A 350 21.07 43.30 9.51
N GLY A 351 20.69 42.96 10.76
CA GLY A 351 19.33 42.50 11.09
C GLY A 351 19.10 40.99 10.97
N VAL A 352 20.14 40.18 10.76
CA VAL A 352 20.05 38.71 10.72
C VAL A 352 19.88 38.07 12.09
N SER A 353 19.13 36.98 12.14
CA SER A 353 18.97 36.13 13.32
C SER A 353 20.17 35.19 13.51
N ALA A 354 20.30 34.61 14.71
CA ALA A 354 21.34 33.60 14.97
C ALA A 354 21.17 32.35 14.08
N ALA A 355 19.95 31.86 13.93
CA ALA A 355 19.63 30.72 13.07
C ALA A 355 20.05 30.98 11.61
N GLU A 356 19.83 32.18 11.08
CA GLU A 356 20.26 32.52 9.71
C GLU A 356 21.78 32.55 9.55
N VAL A 357 22.52 32.99 10.58
CA VAL A 357 24.00 32.90 10.58
C VAL A 357 24.45 31.44 10.61
N ASP A 358 23.81 30.61 11.42
CA ASP A 358 24.12 29.19 11.54
C ASP A 358 23.79 28.42 10.24
N ILE A 359 22.65 28.73 9.60
CA ILE A 359 22.27 28.19 8.28
C ILE A 359 23.33 28.56 7.24
N ASN A 360 23.73 29.84 7.17
CA ASN A 360 24.75 30.29 6.22
C ASN A 360 26.06 29.51 6.38
N SER A 361 26.49 29.32 7.63
CA SER A 361 27.68 28.54 7.96
C SER A 361 27.51 27.06 7.59
N ALA A 362 26.35 26.47 7.89
CA ALA A 362 26.04 25.07 7.62
C ALA A 362 25.95 24.76 6.11
N ILE A 363 25.47 25.70 5.29
CA ILE A 363 25.49 25.59 3.82
C ILE A 363 26.93 25.42 3.34
N TYR A 364 27.83 26.34 3.72
CA TYR A 364 29.24 26.27 3.35
C TYR A 364 29.90 24.97 3.84
N ASN A 365 29.69 24.61 5.12
CA ASN A 365 30.26 23.41 5.70
C ASN A 365 29.80 22.14 4.95
N THR A 366 28.52 22.07 4.57
CA THR A 366 27.99 20.93 3.79
C THR A 366 28.57 20.90 2.38
N LEU A 367 28.64 22.03 1.69
CA LEU A 367 29.16 22.09 0.31
C LEU A 367 30.67 21.86 0.22
N THR A 368 31.40 22.06 1.32
CA THR A 368 32.85 21.84 1.40
C THR A 368 33.23 20.51 2.04
N ASP A 369 32.27 19.74 2.57
CA ASP A 369 32.48 18.43 3.16
C ASP A 369 32.55 17.32 2.08
N PRO A 370 33.69 16.62 1.92
CA PRO A 370 33.82 15.51 0.98
C PRO A 370 32.85 14.34 1.24
N ALA A 371 32.28 14.22 2.44
CA ALA A 371 31.29 13.20 2.80
C ALA A 371 29.87 13.55 2.31
N PHE A 372 29.63 14.77 1.83
CA PHE A 372 28.31 15.13 1.31
C PHE A 372 27.97 14.32 0.04
N ARG A 373 26.76 13.73 0.01
CA ARG A 373 26.30 12.88 -1.11
C ARG A 373 26.35 13.59 -2.47
N LEU A 374 26.12 14.91 -2.49
CA LEU A 374 26.18 15.76 -3.69
C LEU A 374 27.46 16.61 -3.79
N TYR A 375 28.52 16.22 -3.08
CA TYR A 375 29.79 16.94 -3.08
C TYR A 375 30.33 17.20 -4.50
N ASP A 376 30.73 18.45 -4.75
CA ASP A 376 31.41 18.87 -5.96
C ASP A 376 32.77 19.50 -5.62
N PRO A 377 33.90 18.88 -6.05
CA PRO A 377 35.23 19.34 -5.66
C PRO A 377 35.60 20.70 -6.26
N ALA A 378 35.07 21.03 -7.44
CA ALA A 378 35.36 22.31 -8.10
C ALA A 378 34.66 23.45 -7.37
N LEU A 379 33.36 23.26 -7.03
CA LEU A 379 32.64 24.20 -6.18
C LEU A 379 33.33 24.34 -4.83
N ALA A 380 33.62 23.23 -4.13
CA ALA A 380 34.24 23.28 -2.82
C ALA A 380 35.55 24.07 -2.81
N THR A 381 36.39 23.91 -3.84
CA THR A 381 37.63 24.68 -3.99
C THR A 381 37.35 26.17 -4.14
N ILE A 382 36.39 26.55 -5.00
CA ILE A 382 35.96 27.95 -5.19
C ILE A 382 35.49 28.56 -3.87
N LEU A 383 34.67 27.83 -3.11
CA LEU A 383 34.10 28.30 -1.85
C LEU A 383 35.17 28.44 -0.75
N MET A 384 36.08 27.48 -0.62
CA MET A 384 37.19 27.56 0.33
C MET A 384 38.14 28.74 0.03
N ASP A 385 38.47 28.95 -1.25
CA ASP A 385 39.29 30.08 -1.67
C ASP A 385 38.56 31.41 -1.40
N ALA A 386 37.28 31.51 -1.73
CA ALA A 386 36.47 32.69 -1.46
C ALA A 386 36.38 32.99 0.04
N ASN A 387 36.15 31.97 0.87
CA ASN A 387 36.12 32.08 2.32
C ASN A 387 37.45 32.64 2.88
N SER A 388 38.58 32.07 2.45
CA SER A 388 39.91 32.50 2.88
C SER A 388 40.25 33.94 2.49
N ASN A 389 39.68 34.42 1.38
CA ASN A 389 39.91 35.75 0.83
C ASN A 389 38.85 36.78 1.23
N GLY A 390 37.84 36.39 2.03
CA GLY A 390 36.75 37.27 2.43
C GLY A 390 35.85 37.70 1.29
N THR A 391 35.70 36.86 0.26
CA THR A 391 34.89 37.13 -0.94
C THR A 391 33.52 36.47 -0.78
N VAL A 392 32.46 37.23 -1.06
CA VAL A 392 31.09 36.72 -1.08
C VAL A 392 30.84 35.98 -2.41
N VAL A 393 30.34 34.76 -2.34
CA VAL A 393 29.84 33.99 -3.48
C VAL A 393 28.35 33.70 -3.26
N LEU A 394 27.49 34.19 -4.14
CA LEU A 394 26.05 33.97 -4.09
C LEU A 394 25.63 32.80 -4.98
N TYR A 395 24.40 32.30 -4.78
CA TYR A 395 23.80 31.28 -5.64
C TYR A 395 23.86 31.66 -7.12
N GLY A 396 23.44 32.88 -7.47
CA GLY A 396 23.46 33.39 -8.85
C GLY A 396 24.86 33.63 -9.44
N ASP A 397 25.92 33.59 -8.64
CA ASP A 397 27.30 33.69 -9.15
C ASP A 397 27.81 32.35 -9.71
N VAL A 398 27.22 31.24 -9.27
CA VAL A 398 27.62 29.87 -9.63
C VAL A 398 26.56 29.12 -10.42
N VAL A 399 25.28 29.49 -10.29
CA VAL A 399 24.16 28.96 -11.06
C VAL A 399 23.60 30.09 -11.92
N ALA A 400 23.86 30.03 -13.22
CA ALA A 400 23.32 31.01 -14.17
C ALA A 400 21.89 30.66 -14.59
N ASP A 401 21.62 29.36 -14.73
CA ASP A 401 20.31 28.81 -15.07
C ASP A 401 20.11 27.48 -14.33
N SER A 402 19.03 27.35 -13.55
CA SER A 402 18.81 26.16 -12.71
C SER A 402 18.49 24.90 -13.52
N GLU A 403 18.07 25.01 -14.77
CA GLU A 403 17.88 23.86 -15.66
C GLU A 403 19.22 23.44 -16.28
N ALA A 404 20.00 24.38 -16.79
CA ALA A 404 21.29 24.10 -17.43
C ALA A 404 22.38 23.68 -16.41
N ASP A 405 22.38 24.29 -15.23
CA ASP A 405 23.32 24.01 -14.14
C ASP A 405 22.70 23.08 -13.06
N ARG A 406 21.71 22.26 -13.44
CA ARG A 406 20.83 21.49 -12.53
C ARG A 406 21.57 20.77 -11.41
N ARG A 407 22.66 20.07 -11.74
CA ARG A 407 23.45 19.32 -10.74
C ARG A 407 23.97 20.23 -9.63
N LEU A 408 24.54 21.37 -10.00
CA LEU A 408 25.13 22.32 -9.07
C LEU A 408 24.02 23.04 -8.27
N ALA A 409 22.98 23.48 -8.97
CA ALA A 409 21.80 24.08 -8.36
C ALA A 409 21.17 23.16 -7.30
N HIS A 410 20.91 21.91 -7.66
CA HIS A 410 20.33 20.92 -6.76
C HIS A 410 21.23 20.64 -5.54
N ALA A 411 22.54 20.51 -5.73
CA ALA A 411 23.48 20.32 -4.61
C ALA A 411 23.44 21.46 -3.58
N ILE A 412 23.41 22.71 -4.06
CA ILE A 412 23.31 23.90 -3.20
C ILE A 412 21.94 23.96 -2.50
N GLN A 413 20.87 23.66 -3.23
CA GLN A 413 19.50 23.67 -2.69
C GLN A 413 19.33 22.59 -1.60
N VAL A 414 19.82 21.37 -1.81
CA VAL A 414 19.81 20.30 -0.80
C VAL A 414 20.65 20.66 0.42
N ALA A 415 21.82 21.30 0.22
CA ALA A 415 22.64 21.79 1.33
C ALA A 415 21.89 22.84 2.17
N THR A 416 21.15 23.74 1.52
CA THR A 416 20.30 24.74 2.18
C THR A 416 19.12 24.12 2.91
N ALA A 417 18.42 23.16 2.29
CA ALA A 417 17.33 22.44 2.94
C ALA A 417 17.82 21.71 4.20
N ARG A 418 18.94 20.98 4.11
CA ARG A 418 19.56 20.31 5.26
C ARG A 418 20.01 21.30 6.35
N ALA A 419 20.61 22.42 5.96
CA ALA A 419 21.01 23.46 6.88
C ALA A 419 19.80 24.06 7.61
N SER A 420 18.69 24.24 6.90
CA SER A 420 17.42 24.68 7.47
C SER A 420 16.90 23.67 8.51
N ASP A 421 16.77 22.39 8.14
CA ASP A 421 16.29 21.33 9.03
C ASP A 421 17.15 21.17 10.30
N THR A 422 18.44 21.49 10.22
CA THR A 422 19.37 21.37 11.35
C THR A 422 19.31 22.57 12.31
N ASN A 423 19.02 23.77 11.80
CA ASN A 423 19.21 25.02 12.56
C ASN A 423 17.91 25.77 12.89
N ILE A 424 16.76 25.32 12.38
CA ILE A 424 15.46 25.84 12.76
C ILE A 424 14.63 24.68 13.31
N ASP A 425 14.16 24.85 14.53
CA ASP A 425 13.32 23.90 15.22
C ASP A 425 11.84 24.26 15.01
N VAL A 426 11.09 23.35 14.37
CA VAL A 426 9.64 23.47 14.17
C VAL A 426 8.82 22.77 15.25
N GLU A 427 9.47 22.09 16.19
CA GLU A 427 8.81 21.16 17.10
C GLU A 427 7.77 21.85 18.00
N ALA A 428 8.11 23.02 18.55
CA ALA A 428 7.20 23.77 19.41
C ALA A 428 5.92 24.23 18.67
N ASP A 429 6.07 24.67 17.41
CA ASP A 429 4.94 25.09 16.58
C ASP A 429 4.11 23.88 16.13
N ALA A 430 4.77 22.78 15.77
CA ALA A 430 4.11 21.51 15.44
C ALA A 430 3.28 20.99 16.62
N GLN A 431 3.83 21.03 17.84
CA GLN A 431 3.10 20.66 19.06
C GLN A 431 1.91 21.57 19.32
N ALA A 432 2.04 22.89 19.08
CA ALA A 432 0.94 23.83 19.26
C ALA A 432 -0.21 23.56 18.28
N LEU A 433 0.11 23.32 17.00
CA LEU A 433 -0.88 22.97 15.97
C LEU A 433 -1.52 21.60 16.24
N ALA A 434 -0.72 20.59 16.59
CA ALA A 434 -1.22 19.27 16.93
C ALA A 434 -2.15 19.31 18.15
N GLY A 435 -1.82 20.08 19.18
CA GLY A 435 -2.67 20.27 20.35
C GLY A 435 -3.98 20.99 20.03
N ALA A 436 -3.98 21.93 19.08
CA ALA A 436 -5.20 22.56 18.58
C ALA A 436 -6.06 21.57 17.76
N ALA A 437 -5.43 20.75 16.93
CA ALA A 437 -6.12 19.73 16.12
C ALA A 437 -6.74 18.62 16.99
N ASP A 438 -6.02 18.15 18.01
CA ASP A 438 -6.49 17.11 18.94
C ASP A 438 -7.76 17.51 19.72
N ALA A 439 -8.06 18.81 19.79
CA ALA A 439 -9.32 19.31 20.38
C ALA A 439 -10.57 19.05 19.51
N VAL A 440 -10.38 18.77 18.21
CA VAL A 440 -11.45 18.54 17.23
C VAL A 440 -11.43 17.10 16.72
N LEU A 441 -10.24 16.51 16.63
CA LEU A 441 -10.04 15.15 16.12
C LEU A 441 -10.34 14.09 17.18
N ASP A 442 -10.69 12.89 16.73
CA ASP A 442 -10.94 11.75 17.61
C ASP A 442 -9.81 10.71 17.52
N THR A 443 -8.61 11.15 17.91
CA THR A 443 -7.39 10.33 17.94
C THR A 443 -7.56 9.08 18.82
N PRO A 444 -6.80 7.99 18.55
CA PRO A 444 -6.83 6.77 19.36
C PRO A 444 -6.53 7.04 20.83
N LYS A 445 -7.48 6.64 21.68
CA LYS A 445 -7.46 6.82 23.15
C LYS A 445 -8.39 5.81 23.81
N PRO A 446 -8.31 5.59 25.15
CA PRO A 446 -9.19 4.65 25.83
C PRO A 446 -10.67 4.95 25.57
N ARG A 447 -11.42 3.91 25.23
CA ARG A 447 -12.85 3.98 24.89
C ARG A 447 -13.74 3.39 25.98
N PRO A 448 -15.03 3.78 26.02
CA PRO A 448 -16.00 3.12 26.87
C PRO A 448 -16.14 1.64 26.48
N VAL A 449 -15.94 0.75 27.45
CA VAL A 449 -16.11 -0.70 27.31
C VAL A 449 -17.04 -1.20 28.41
N ARG A 450 -17.91 -2.17 28.08
CA ARG A 450 -18.74 -2.87 29.05
C ARG A 450 -18.80 -4.35 28.73
N ILE A 451 -18.43 -5.17 29.71
CA ILE A 451 -18.62 -6.63 29.66
C ILE A 451 -19.85 -6.97 30.48
N PHE A 452 -20.70 -7.84 29.95
CA PHE A 452 -21.97 -8.21 30.59
C PHE A 452 -22.21 -9.73 30.69
N SER A 453 -21.43 -10.53 29.95
CA SER A 453 -21.56 -11.98 29.91
C SER A 453 -20.19 -12.65 29.86
N GLN A 454 -20.10 -13.85 30.43
CA GLN A 454 -18.98 -14.76 30.29
C GLN A 454 -19.54 -16.18 30.13
N LYS A 455 -19.03 -16.90 29.13
CA LYS A 455 -19.37 -18.30 28.82
C LYS A 455 -18.08 -19.13 28.81
N GLU A 456 -18.18 -20.42 29.11
CA GLU A 456 -17.08 -21.34 28.79
C GLU A 456 -17.00 -21.51 27.27
N GLY A 457 -15.80 -21.66 26.71
CA GLY A 457 -15.61 -21.89 25.27
C GLY A 457 -16.42 -23.08 24.78
N GLY A 458 -16.44 -24.20 25.51
CA GLY A 458 -17.27 -25.37 25.20
C GLY A 458 -18.78 -25.14 25.25
N GLU A 459 -19.26 -24.07 25.88
CA GLU A 459 -20.67 -23.64 25.82
C GLU A 459 -20.97 -22.81 24.57
N VAL A 460 -19.98 -22.07 24.06
CA VAL A 460 -20.09 -21.34 22.79
C VAL A 460 -20.01 -22.32 21.62
N ASN A 461 -19.00 -23.18 21.61
CA ASN A 461 -18.84 -24.24 20.64
C ASN A 461 -18.11 -25.42 21.30
N PRO A 462 -18.70 -26.64 21.33
CA PRO A 462 -18.08 -27.80 21.95
C PRO A 462 -16.66 -28.13 21.46
N ALA A 463 -16.30 -27.72 20.24
CA ALA A 463 -14.97 -27.92 19.67
C ALA A 463 -13.87 -27.07 20.36
N LEU A 464 -14.24 -26.02 21.10
CA LEU A 464 -13.30 -25.17 21.83
C LEU A 464 -12.87 -25.77 23.17
N ARG A 465 -13.55 -26.81 23.65
CA ARG A 465 -13.19 -27.50 24.89
C ARG A 465 -12.14 -28.58 24.61
N GLN A 466 -11.05 -28.57 25.37
CA GLN A 466 -10.00 -29.58 25.26
C GLN A 466 -10.08 -30.59 26.41
N SER A 467 -10.15 -31.89 26.11
CA SER A 467 -10.07 -32.95 27.13
C SER A 467 -8.64 -33.49 27.25
N VAL A 468 -8.01 -33.31 28.41
CA VAL A 468 -6.68 -33.87 28.71
C VAL A 468 -6.76 -35.08 29.65
N GLY A 469 -6.02 -36.14 29.30
CA GLY A 469 -5.95 -37.37 30.08
C GLY A 469 -4.67 -37.48 30.90
N LEU A 470 -4.76 -37.40 32.22
CA LEU A 470 -3.62 -37.58 33.14
C LEU A 470 -3.82 -38.83 34.01
N GLY A 471 -3.16 -39.95 33.64
CA GLY A 471 -3.11 -41.15 34.48
C GLY A 471 -4.47 -41.82 34.76
N GLY A 472 -5.43 -41.72 33.83
CA GLY A 472 -6.78 -42.29 33.96
C GLY A 472 -7.82 -41.33 34.57
N LEU A 473 -7.45 -40.08 34.83
CA LEU A 473 -8.37 -38.97 35.10
C LEU A 473 -8.48 -38.11 33.83
N GLN A 474 -9.70 -37.77 33.45
CA GLN A 474 -10.01 -36.86 32.34
C GLN A 474 -10.35 -35.49 32.96
N ALA A 475 -9.60 -34.46 32.60
CA ALA A 475 -9.90 -33.08 32.95
C ALA A 475 -10.24 -32.33 31.67
N ASP A 476 -11.35 -31.60 31.70
CA ASP A 476 -11.73 -30.71 30.62
C ASP A 476 -11.15 -29.33 30.93
N LEU A 477 -10.44 -28.77 29.95
CA LEU A 477 -9.85 -27.44 29.96
C LEU A 477 -10.67 -26.57 29.02
N ASP A 478 -11.01 -25.37 29.49
CA ASP A 478 -11.85 -24.45 28.73
C ASP A 478 -11.28 -23.03 28.82
N ILE A 479 -11.43 -22.27 27.73
CA ILE A 479 -11.22 -20.83 27.79
C ILE A 479 -12.47 -20.15 28.35
N ARG A 480 -12.30 -18.93 28.82
CA ARG A 480 -13.41 -18.04 29.14
C ARG A 480 -13.63 -17.09 27.99
N VAL A 481 -14.85 -17.06 27.47
CA VAL A 481 -15.28 -16.13 26.42
C VAL A 481 -16.16 -15.06 27.07
N TYR A 482 -15.62 -13.85 27.16
CA TYR A 482 -16.33 -12.67 27.65
C TYR A 482 -16.96 -11.95 26.47
N GLU A 483 -18.27 -11.68 26.59
CA GLU A 483 -19.05 -10.94 25.61
C GLU A 483 -19.33 -9.53 26.15
N GLY A 484 -19.10 -8.53 25.31
CA GLY A 484 -19.27 -7.14 25.68
C GLY A 484 -19.50 -6.21 24.50
N GLU A 485 -19.42 -4.93 24.80
CA GLU A 485 -19.53 -3.84 23.84
C GLU A 485 -18.44 -2.78 24.05
N ILE A 486 -18.01 -2.14 22.97
CA ILE A 486 -17.07 -1.01 22.95
C ILE A 486 -17.64 0.11 22.09
N THR A 487 -17.53 1.36 22.54
CA THR A 487 -17.96 2.54 21.76
C THR A 487 -16.78 3.16 21.02
N LEU A 488 -16.81 3.10 19.69
CA LEU A 488 -15.74 3.58 18.80
C LEU A 488 -16.19 4.78 17.96
N PRO A 489 -15.28 5.72 17.64
CA PRO A 489 -15.56 6.77 16.68
C PRO A 489 -15.75 6.17 15.29
N TYR A 490 -16.72 6.69 14.56
CA TYR A 490 -17.01 6.29 13.20
C TYR A 490 -16.85 7.49 12.26
N PHE A 491 -16.14 7.28 11.15
CA PHE A 491 -15.78 8.30 10.17
C PHE A 491 -16.46 8.05 8.81
N GLN A 492 -16.91 6.82 8.56
CA GLN A 492 -17.80 6.51 7.43
C GLN A 492 -19.23 7.02 7.68
N ALA A 493 -20.04 7.07 6.63
CA ALA A 493 -21.46 7.40 6.77
C ALA A 493 -22.23 6.29 7.49
N LEU A 494 -23.15 6.70 8.38
CA LEU A 494 -24.09 5.80 9.05
C LEU A 494 -25.35 5.63 8.21
N PRO A 495 -26.01 4.46 8.26
CA PRO A 495 -27.24 4.25 7.53
C PRO A 495 -28.39 5.04 8.16
N GLU A 496 -29.38 5.39 7.34
CA GLU A 496 -30.63 5.97 7.81
C GLU A 496 -31.65 4.85 8.09
N THR A 497 -32.73 5.16 8.83
CA THR A 497 -33.76 4.16 9.15
C THR A 497 -34.33 3.49 7.88
N GLY A 498 -34.03 2.20 7.70
CA GLY A 498 -34.46 1.40 6.55
C GLY A 498 -33.75 1.73 5.23
N ASN A 499 -32.67 2.52 5.26
CA ASN A 499 -31.91 2.90 4.07
C ASN A 499 -30.40 2.73 4.31
N GLY A 500 -29.85 1.67 3.74
CA GLY A 500 -28.42 1.33 3.80
C GLY A 500 -27.56 1.99 2.73
N THR A 501 -28.15 2.76 1.79
CA THR A 501 -27.42 3.39 0.67
C THR A 501 -26.15 4.14 1.09
N PRO A 502 -26.14 4.93 2.19
CA PRO A 502 -24.93 5.65 2.61
C PRO A 502 -23.71 4.74 2.88
N LEU A 503 -23.94 3.47 3.23
CA LEU A 503 -22.87 2.51 3.51
C LEU A 503 -21.99 2.21 2.29
N THR A 504 -22.54 2.35 1.08
CA THR A 504 -21.83 2.09 -0.18
C THR A 504 -21.64 3.33 -1.04
N SER A 505 -22.47 4.36 -0.88
CA SER A 505 -22.39 5.58 -1.70
C SER A 505 -21.51 6.69 -1.12
N GLU A 506 -21.24 6.68 0.18
CA GLU A 506 -20.43 7.70 0.86
C GLU A 506 -19.04 7.19 1.23
N ASN A 507 -18.15 8.13 1.54
CA ASN A 507 -16.75 7.92 1.90
C ASN A 507 -16.37 8.92 3.00
N TRP A 508 -15.14 8.81 3.55
CA TRP A 508 -14.66 9.77 4.53
C TRP A 508 -14.64 11.19 3.98
N LYS A 509 -14.91 12.15 4.86
CA LYS A 509 -14.83 13.59 4.58
C LYS A 509 -13.69 14.20 5.38
N ALA A 510 -13.12 15.27 4.86
CA ALA A 510 -12.11 16.05 5.57
C ALA A 510 -12.69 16.71 6.84
N ALA A 511 -11.96 16.65 7.95
CA ALA A 511 -12.33 17.29 9.20
C ALA A 511 -12.52 18.81 9.06
N ASP A 512 -13.55 19.36 9.72
CA ASP A 512 -13.84 20.79 9.71
C ASP A 512 -13.03 21.55 10.77
N PHE A 513 -12.06 22.35 10.32
CA PHE A 513 -11.26 23.24 11.16
C PHE A 513 -11.68 24.72 11.08
N THR A 514 -12.82 25.05 10.46
CA THR A 514 -13.23 26.45 10.21
C THR A 514 -13.40 27.29 11.48
N ASP A 515 -13.74 26.66 12.61
CA ASP A 515 -13.86 27.32 13.92
C ASP A 515 -12.53 27.39 14.71
N GLN A 516 -11.41 26.88 14.16
CA GLN A 516 -10.09 26.87 14.78
C GLN A 516 -9.17 27.92 14.16
N GLU A 517 -8.99 29.07 14.82
CA GLU A 517 -8.21 30.20 14.28
C GLU A 517 -6.74 29.87 13.94
N SER A 518 -6.15 28.84 14.59
CA SER A 518 -4.76 28.45 14.36
C SER A 518 -4.57 27.37 13.30
N LEU A 519 -5.64 26.75 12.80
CA LEU A 519 -5.58 25.63 11.86
C LEU A 519 -6.07 26.06 10.49
N ASP A 520 -5.41 25.56 9.44
CA ASP A 520 -5.89 25.74 8.08
C ASP A 520 -7.05 24.78 7.82
N ALA A 521 -8.14 25.30 7.24
CA ALA A 521 -9.26 24.49 6.80
C ALA A 521 -8.88 23.66 5.55
N ALA A 522 -9.52 22.51 5.39
CA ALA A 522 -9.35 21.69 4.19
C ALA A 522 -9.77 22.46 2.92
N SER A 523 -9.00 22.29 1.84
CA SER A 523 -9.32 22.87 0.53
C SER A 523 -10.53 22.23 -0.16
N SER A 524 -10.91 21.01 0.26
CA SER A 524 -12.03 20.22 -0.26
C SER A 524 -12.57 19.28 0.83
N ASP A 525 -13.55 18.46 0.48
CA ASP A 525 -14.08 17.38 1.34
C ASP A 525 -13.23 16.10 1.30
N ARG A 526 -12.09 16.08 0.59
CA ARG A 526 -11.27 14.89 0.40
C ARG A 526 -10.21 14.73 1.48
N VAL A 527 -10.03 13.49 1.93
CA VAL A 527 -8.91 13.10 2.81
C VAL A 527 -7.73 12.63 1.96
N SER A 528 -6.64 13.39 1.99
CA SER A 528 -5.38 13.13 1.26
C SER A 528 -4.17 13.31 2.19
N TYR A 529 -2.96 12.94 1.77
CA TYR A 529 -1.77 13.23 2.60
C TYR A 529 -1.53 14.75 2.82
N ARG A 530 -2.15 15.63 2.02
CA ARG A 530 -2.07 17.10 2.20
C ARG A 530 -3.06 17.64 3.22
N PHE A 531 -4.19 16.96 3.41
CA PHE A 531 -5.10 17.16 4.52
C PHE A 531 -5.62 15.79 5.00
N PRO A 532 -4.91 15.15 5.94
CA PRO A 532 -5.13 13.73 6.24
C PRO A 532 -6.24 13.47 7.25
N PHE A 533 -6.84 14.51 7.84
CA PHE A 533 -7.73 14.36 8.97
C PHE A 533 -9.16 14.04 8.56
N ALA A 534 -9.70 12.93 9.08
CA ALA A 534 -11.06 12.50 8.80
C ALA A 534 -12.07 13.15 9.76
N GLU A 535 -13.22 13.56 9.23
CA GLU A 535 -14.35 14.05 10.01
C GLU A 535 -15.06 12.89 10.71
N LYS A 536 -15.24 13.00 12.03
CA LYS A 536 -16.04 12.03 12.79
C LYS A 536 -17.53 12.26 12.49
N THR A 537 -18.22 11.23 12.00
CA THR A 537 -19.65 11.27 11.69
C THR A 537 -20.50 10.86 12.90
N GLY A 538 -19.96 10.03 13.80
CA GLY A 538 -20.66 9.58 15.00
C GLY A 538 -19.84 8.67 15.89
N ASP A 539 -20.50 8.12 16.91
CA ASP A 539 -19.98 7.03 17.75
C ASP A 539 -20.84 5.78 17.51
N THR A 540 -20.21 4.62 17.41
CA THR A 540 -20.90 3.33 17.27
C THR A 540 -20.54 2.43 18.44
N THR A 541 -21.54 1.87 19.11
CA THR A 541 -21.35 0.86 20.15
C THR A 541 -21.46 -0.52 19.51
N ILE A 542 -20.36 -1.25 19.48
CA ILE A 542 -20.18 -2.45 18.68
C ILE A 542 -19.77 -3.62 19.58
N PRO A 543 -19.93 -4.88 19.13
CA PRO A 543 -19.55 -6.04 19.92
C PRO A 543 -18.03 -6.13 20.07
N ILE A 544 -17.59 -6.56 21.25
CA ILE A 544 -16.22 -6.97 21.53
C ILE A 544 -16.24 -8.35 22.18
N VAL A 545 -15.36 -9.23 21.73
CA VAL A 545 -15.11 -10.53 22.37
C VAL A 545 -13.72 -10.52 22.98
N VAL A 546 -13.64 -10.97 24.23
CA VAL A 546 -12.38 -11.15 24.95
C VAL A 546 -12.30 -12.59 25.40
N THR A 547 -11.22 -13.27 25.07
CA THR A 547 -10.95 -14.63 25.52
C THR A 547 -9.83 -14.60 26.54
N ALA A 548 -9.93 -15.41 27.58
CA ALA A 548 -8.88 -15.54 28.57
C ALA A 548 -8.74 -16.98 29.07
N PRO A 549 -7.55 -17.37 29.56
CA PRO A 549 -7.35 -18.60 30.32
C PRO A 549 -8.17 -18.61 31.62
N GLU A 550 -8.26 -19.76 32.27
CA GLU A 550 -8.90 -19.86 33.59
C GLU A 550 -8.14 -19.07 34.68
N GLU A 551 -8.83 -18.30 35.53
CA GLU A 551 -8.24 -17.46 36.60
C GLU A 551 -7.32 -18.17 37.58
N ALA A 552 -7.43 -19.49 37.74
CA ALA A 552 -6.53 -20.26 38.60
C ALA A 552 -5.06 -20.09 38.18
N GLN A 553 -4.82 -19.66 36.93
CA GLN A 553 -3.53 -19.40 36.31
C GLN A 553 -2.98 -17.99 36.60
N ALA A 554 -3.81 -17.04 37.02
CA ALA A 554 -3.42 -15.63 37.16
C ALA A 554 -2.28 -15.40 38.18
N THR A 555 -2.04 -16.32 39.11
CA THR A 555 -0.92 -16.23 40.05
C THR A 555 0.45 -16.48 39.42
N GLU A 556 0.51 -17.06 38.22
CA GLU A 556 1.74 -17.30 37.47
C GLU A 556 2.18 -16.07 36.64
N TYR A 557 1.26 -15.12 36.44
CA TYR A 557 1.45 -13.89 35.67
C TYR A 557 1.33 -12.65 36.56
N PRO A 558 2.33 -12.34 37.41
CA PRO A 558 2.25 -11.23 38.36
C PRO A 558 2.15 -9.83 37.70
N SER A 559 2.49 -9.72 36.41
CA SER A 559 2.34 -8.51 35.60
C SER A 559 1.07 -8.51 34.72
N GLY A 560 0.25 -9.57 34.78
CA GLY A 560 -0.86 -9.81 33.87
C GLY A 560 -0.50 -10.72 32.68
N PHE A 561 -1.53 -11.19 31.99
CA PHE A 561 -1.40 -12.00 30.78
C PHE A 561 -1.01 -11.13 29.59
N PRO A 562 -0.06 -11.57 28.74
CA PRO A 562 0.17 -10.94 27.45
C PRO A 562 -1.11 -10.98 26.60
N VAL A 563 -1.24 -10.02 25.69
CA VAL A 563 -2.49 -9.82 24.94
C VAL A 563 -2.29 -9.85 23.43
N ILE A 564 -3.18 -10.56 22.75
CA ILE A 564 -3.28 -10.64 21.30
C ILE A 564 -4.49 -9.82 20.86
N ILE A 565 -4.30 -8.89 19.93
CA ILE A 565 -5.39 -8.27 19.17
C ILE A 565 -5.49 -9.03 17.85
N TYR A 566 -6.63 -9.65 17.57
CA TYR A 566 -6.82 -10.47 16.36
C TYR A 566 -7.92 -9.88 15.47
N GLN A 567 -7.51 -9.44 14.27
CA GLN A 567 -8.41 -9.10 13.18
C GLN A 567 -8.82 -10.36 12.39
N HIS A 568 -10.11 -10.72 12.44
CA HIS A 568 -10.67 -11.83 11.66
C HIS A 568 -10.60 -11.58 10.14
N ALA A 569 -10.71 -12.63 9.32
CA ALA A 569 -10.74 -12.53 7.85
C ALA A 569 -11.98 -11.80 7.31
N VAL A 570 -11.89 -11.19 6.13
CA VAL A 570 -12.95 -10.32 5.58
C VAL A 570 -14.24 -11.05 5.16
N THR A 571 -14.21 -12.38 5.08
CA THR A 571 -15.39 -13.21 4.74
C THR A 571 -16.03 -13.83 5.97
N THR A 572 -15.58 -13.45 7.17
CA THR A 572 -15.99 -14.05 8.44
C THR A 572 -16.47 -12.99 9.43
N ASP A 573 -16.79 -13.41 10.64
CA ASP A 573 -17.14 -12.53 11.76
C ASP A 573 -16.17 -12.70 12.93
N ARG A 574 -16.34 -11.88 13.98
CA ARG A 574 -15.53 -11.89 15.22
C ARG A 574 -15.39 -13.26 15.90
N SER A 575 -16.30 -14.21 15.68
CA SER A 575 -16.17 -15.57 16.26
C SER A 575 -15.01 -16.36 15.65
N ALA A 576 -14.54 -15.99 14.45
CA ALA A 576 -13.43 -16.62 13.76
C ALA A 576 -12.12 -16.62 14.55
N ILE A 577 -11.96 -15.72 15.54
CA ILE A 577 -10.76 -15.65 16.35
C ILE A 577 -10.67 -16.78 17.38
N LEU A 578 -11.81 -17.39 17.74
CA LEU A 578 -11.94 -18.30 18.89
C LEU A 578 -11.05 -19.55 18.81
N PRO A 579 -10.83 -20.19 17.65
CA PRO A 579 -9.96 -21.37 17.55
C PRO A 579 -8.51 -21.06 17.91
N MET A 580 -7.92 -20.03 17.30
CA MET A 580 -6.55 -19.60 17.62
C MET A 580 -6.45 -19.01 19.03
N ALA A 581 -7.46 -18.27 19.48
CA ALA A 581 -7.54 -17.76 20.84
C ALA A 581 -7.59 -18.89 21.89
N THR A 582 -8.29 -19.99 21.59
CA THR A 582 -8.33 -21.19 22.42
C THR A 582 -6.95 -21.84 22.47
N ALA A 583 -6.28 -21.96 21.32
CA ALA A 583 -4.93 -22.50 21.25
C ALA A 583 -3.94 -21.65 22.06
N ALA A 584 -3.97 -20.33 21.91
CA ALA A 584 -3.11 -19.40 22.67
C ALA A 584 -3.45 -19.32 24.17
N GLY A 585 -4.70 -19.56 24.54
CA GLY A 585 -5.15 -19.55 25.93
C GLY A 585 -4.90 -20.86 26.69
N LEU A 586 -4.82 -22.01 26.00
CA LEU A 586 -4.74 -23.33 26.63
C LEU A 586 -3.43 -24.09 26.38
N THR A 587 -2.67 -23.81 25.32
CA THR A 587 -1.45 -24.61 25.00
C THR A 587 -0.36 -24.47 26.07
N CYS A 588 -0.27 -23.30 26.72
CA CYS A 588 0.59 -23.08 27.89
C CYS A 588 0.35 -24.05 29.06
N LEU A 589 -0.82 -24.71 29.12
CA LEU A 589 -1.15 -25.72 30.14
C LEU A 589 -0.42 -27.04 29.91
N ALA A 590 -0.07 -27.33 28.66
CA ALA A 590 0.70 -28.51 28.29
C ALA A 590 2.21 -28.27 28.44
N GLU A 591 2.67 -27.05 28.16
CA GLU A 591 4.07 -26.66 28.21
C GLU A 591 4.29 -25.41 29.09
N THR A 592 4.81 -25.61 30.30
CA THR A 592 5.01 -24.53 31.30
C THR A 592 6.05 -23.46 30.90
N ALA A 593 6.62 -23.56 29.69
CA ALA A 593 7.55 -22.58 29.14
C ALA A 593 6.85 -21.50 28.31
N ASP A 594 5.61 -21.75 27.86
CA ASP A 594 4.84 -20.84 27.02
C ASP A 594 3.95 -19.91 27.86
N ASP A 595 3.79 -18.67 27.41
CA ASP A 595 2.81 -17.78 28.00
C ASP A 595 1.37 -18.21 27.62
N CYS A 596 0.42 -18.00 28.52
CA CYS A 596 -1.01 -18.02 28.20
C CYS A 596 -1.45 -16.62 27.78
N PHE A 597 -2.29 -16.51 26.76
CA PHE A 597 -2.66 -15.22 26.19
C PHE A 597 -4.13 -14.87 26.42
N VAL A 598 -4.40 -13.57 26.59
CA VAL A 598 -5.72 -12.99 26.40
C VAL A 598 -5.84 -12.63 24.92
N THR A 599 -6.91 -13.03 24.23
CA THR A 599 -7.15 -12.61 22.83
C THR A 599 -8.40 -11.77 22.71
N ILE A 600 -8.30 -10.64 22.03
CA ILE A 600 -9.35 -9.63 21.86
C ILE A 600 -9.67 -9.51 20.38
N GLY A 601 -10.96 -9.47 20.04
CA GLY A 601 -11.41 -9.19 18.68
C GLY A 601 -12.72 -8.40 18.64
N ILE A 602 -12.89 -7.68 17.54
CA ILE A 602 -14.09 -6.95 17.14
C ILE A 602 -14.37 -7.25 15.67
N ASP A 603 -15.57 -6.96 15.19
CA ASP A 603 -15.84 -7.02 13.76
C ASP A 603 -15.27 -5.82 13.02
N GLN A 604 -14.83 -6.08 11.79
CA GLN A 604 -14.49 -5.04 10.83
C GLN A 604 -15.71 -4.16 10.52
N PRO A 605 -15.52 -2.95 9.97
CA PRO A 605 -16.62 -2.17 9.41
C PRO A 605 -17.48 -3.02 8.47
N LEU A 606 -18.80 -2.88 8.54
CA LEU A 606 -19.77 -3.63 7.72
C LEU A 606 -19.79 -5.16 7.91
N HIS A 607 -19.18 -5.67 8.99
CA HIS A 607 -19.22 -7.09 9.37
C HIS A 607 -20.07 -7.31 10.64
N GLY A 608 -20.09 -8.54 11.14
CA GLY A 608 -20.85 -8.94 12.31
C GLY A 608 -21.66 -10.21 12.09
N ILE A 609 -22.43 -10.58 13.10
CA ILE A 609 -23.17 -11.83 13.13
C ILE A 609 -24.65 -11.54 12.85
N PHE A 610 -25.26 -12.24 11.89
CA PHE A 610 -26.69 -12.15 11.62
C PHE A 610 -27.54 -13.11 12.47
N ASP A 611 -27.15 -14.39 12.53
CA ASP A 611 -27.87 -15.43 13.28
C ASP A 611 -26.95 -16.19 14.24
N THR A 612 -25.96 -16.91 13.71
CA THR A 612 -24.91 -17.55 14.50
C THR A 612 -23.58 -17.33 13.79
N GLY A 613 -22.57 -16.88 14.51
CA GLY A 613 -21.24 -16.67 13.97
C GLY A 613 -20.61 -18.00 13.57
N ILE A 614 -19.61 -17.94 12.69
CA ILE A 614 -19.01 -19.15 12.11
C ILE A 614 -18.40 -20.10 13.15
N VAL A 615 -18.05 -19.62 14.35
CA VAL A 615 -17.59 -20.44 15.50
C VAL A 615 -18.54 -20.33 16.70
N GLY A 616 -19.83 -20.05 16.49
CA GLY A 616 -20.89 -20.26 17.47
C GLY A 616 -21.28 -19.06 18.36
N LEU A 617 -20.71 -17.87 18.15
CA LEU A 617 -21.18 -16.67 18.87
C LEU A 617 -22.56 -16.23 18.39
N GLU A 618 -23.34 -15.61 19.28
CA GLU A 618 -24.64 -15.03 18.95
C GLU A 618 -24.50 -13.53 18.60
N PRO A 619 -25.42 -12.96 17.79
CA PRO A 619 -25.45 -11.53 17.53
C PRO A 619 -25.69 -10.73 18.80
N ILE A 620 -25.13 -9.53 18.91
CA ILE A 620 -25.23 -8.70 20.13
C ILE A 620 -26.67 -8.33 20.48
N SER A 621 -27.55 -8.28 19.49
CA SER A 621 -28.99 -8.05 19.68
C SER A 621 -29.71 -9.18 20.41
N ALA A 622 -29.15 -10.39 20.39
CA ALA A 622 -29.65 -11.56 21.14
C ALA A 622 -29.01 -11.72 22.52
N GLN A 623 -27.89 -11.03 22.78
CA GLN A 623 -27.12 -11.19 24.01
C GLN A 623 -27.76 -10.44 25.19
N SER A 624 -28.00 -11.17 26.29
CA SER A 624 -28.57 -10.58 27.50
C SER A 624 -27.58 -9.61 28.16
N GLY A 625 -27.98 -8.36 28.33
CA GLY A 625 -27.17 -7.33 29.00
C GLY A 625 -26.55 -6.28 28.06
N ALA A 626 -26.54 -6.54 26.75
CA ALA A 626 -26.17 -5.58 25.72
C ALA A 626 -27.01 -4.30 25.81
N SER A 627 -26.42 -3.16 25.44
CA SER A 627 -27.13 -1.88 25.49
C SER A 627 -28.13 -1.77 24.34
N GLU A 628 -29.20 -0.98 24.51
CA GLU A 628 -30.15 -0.71 23.41
C GLU A 628 -29.48 -0.02 22.21
N SER A 629 -28.34 0.64 22.43
CA SER A 629 -27.53 1.30 21.40
C SER A 629 -26.51 0.38 20.73
N ALA A 630 -26.31 -0.85 21.22
CA ALA A 630 -25.37 -1.78 20.64
C ALA A 630 -25.88 -2.31 19.30
N THR A 631 -25.00 -2.34 18.31
CA THR A 631 -25.32 -2.82 16.97
C THR A 631 -24.14 -3.60 16.41
N GLU A 632 -24.44 -4.63 15.62
CA GLU A 632 -23.48 -5.23 14.70
C GLU A 632 -22.94 -4.17 13.71
N ARG A 633 -21.71 -4.34 13.21
CA ARG A 633 -21.06 -3.36 12.30
C ARG A 633 -21.70 -3.30 10.92
N HIS A 634 -22.47 -4.31 10.54
CA HIS A 634 -23.27 -4.34 9.31
C HIS A 634 -24.59 -3.54 9.44
N PHE A 635 -24.94 -3.05 10.64
CA PHE A 635 -26.12 -2.20 10.91
C PHE A 635 -27.47 -2.80 10.45
N GLY A 636 -27.56 -4.13 10.37
CA GLY A 636 -28.73 -4.84 9.84
C GLY A 636 -28.85 -4.87 8.32
N PHE A 637 -27.82 -4.46 7.58
CA PHE A 637 -27.77 -4.50 6.11
C PHE A 637 -26.78 -5.55 5.60
N ALA A 638 -27.06 -6.08 4.41
CA ALA A 638 -26.16 -6.92 3.62
C ALA A 638 -26.38 -6.62 2.13
N ALA A 639 -25.54 -7.22 1.29
CA ALA A 639 -25.61 -7.06 -0.17
C ALA A 639 -26.68 -8.00 -0.75
N ASP A 640 -27.46 -7.50 -1.71
CA ASP A 640 -28.23 -8.36 -2.61
C ASP A 640 -27.38 -8.88 -3.78
N ASP A 641 -27.98 -9.68 -4.67
CA ASP A 641 -27.31 -10.22 -5.87
C ASP A 641 -26.71 -9.16 -6.81
N ASN A 642 -27.09 -7.88 -6.65
CA ASN A 642 -26.56 -6.76 -7.44
C ASN A 642 -25.67 -5.83 -6.59
N LEU A 643 -25.19 -6.30 -5.43
CA LEU A 643 -24.37 -5.56 -4.47
C LEU A 643 -25.04 -4.30 -3.89
N ASN A 644 -26.36 -4.19 -3.96
CA ASN A 644 -27.07 -3.09 -3.31
C ASN A 644 -27.21 -3.38 -1.82
N PRO A 645 -27.06 -2.36 -0.96
CA PRO A 645 -27.34 -2.52 0.47
C PRO A 645 -28.84 -2.67 0.71
N VAL A 646 -29.26 -3.84 1.18
CA VAL A 646 -30.65 -4.17 1.54
C VAL A 646 -30.75 -4.59 3.00
N ASP A 647 -31.95 -4.47 3.57
CA ASP A 647 -32.23 -5.00 4.91
C ASP A 647 -31.97 -6.52 4.90
N ALA A 648 -31.10 -6.99 5.79
CA ALA A 648 -30.67 -8.38 5.81
C ALA A 648 -31.81 -9.36 6.07
N THR A 649 -32.91 -8.90 6.69
CA THR A 649 -34.12 -9.72 6.89
C THR A 649 -34.87 -10.03 5.59
N ALA A 650 -34.53 -9.35 4.49
CA ALA A 650 -35.06 -9.62 3.15
C ALA A 650 -34.27 -10.71 2.40
N LEU A 651 -33.12 -11.15 2.93
CA LEU A 651 -32.26 -12.16 2.33
C LEU A 651 -32.45 -13.51 3.01
N GLU A 652 -32.28 -14.60 2.24
CA GLU A 652 -32.35 -15.96 2.80
C GLU A 652 -31.10 -16.32 3.62
N ALA A 653 -29.93 -15.86 3.18
CA ALA A 653 -28.64 -16.10 3.82
C ALA A 653 -27.75 -14.85 3.69
N PRO A 654 -27.95 -13.81 4.53
CA PRO A 654 -27.09 -12.63 4.52
C PRO A 654 -25.66 -12.99 4.94
N GLU A 655 -24.67 -12.50 4.19
CA GLU A 655 -23.25 -12.77 4.43
C GLU A 655 -22.58 -11.60 5.17
N SER A 656 -21.72 -11.92 6.15
CA SER A 656 -20.94 -10.90 6.87
C SER A 656 -19.92 -10.24 5.95
N GLY A 657 -19.79 -8.92 6.01
CA GLY A 657 -18.80 -8.19 5.20
C GLY A 657 -19.15 -8.04 3.73
N SER A 658 -20.33 -8.48 3.27
CA SER A 658 -20.72 -8.45 1.85
C SER A 658 -20.79 -7.04 1.24
N LEU A 659 -20.80 -5.99 2.06
CA LEU A 659 -20.78 -4.57 1.63
C LEU A 659 -19.41 -3.91 1.84
N PHE A 660 -18.42 -4.63 2.36
CA PHE A 660 -17.11 -4.07 2.74
C PHE A 660 -16.26 -3.68 1.53
N LEU A 661 -16.26 -4.53 0.50
CA LEU A 661 -15.60 -4.27 -0.77
C LEU A 661 -16.61 -3.69 -1.77
N ASN A 662 -16.27 -2.55 -2.34
CA ASN A 662 -17.12 -1.84 -3.28
C ASN A 662 -16.34 -1.46 -4.55
N PHE A 663 -16.47 -2.30 -5.57
CA PHE A 663 -15.88 -2.15 -6.89
C PHE A 663 -16.51 -1.01 -7.71
N ALA A 664 -17.63 -0.44 -7.26
CA ALA A 664 -18.24 0.76 -7.84
C ALA A 664 -17.86 2.07 -7.11
N ASN A 665 -17.25 1.97 -5.92
CA ASN A 665 -16.78 3.12 -5.15
C ASN A 665 -15.48 2.79 -4.42
N TYR A 666 -14.36 3.08 -5.08
CA TYR A 666 -13.03 2.76 -4.58
C TYR A 666 -12.68 3.49 -3.28
N ALA A 667 -13.11 4.75 -3.13
CA ALA A 667 -12.88 5.54 -1.93
C ALA A 667 -13.60 4.93 -0.72
N ASN A 668 -14.83 4.43 -0.91
CA ASN A 668 -15.56 3.70 0.12
C ASN A 668 -14.82 2.44 0.59
N THR A 669 -14.31 1.62 -0.34
CA THR A 669 -13.50 0.43 0.00
C THR A 669 -12.26 0.80 0.81
N ARG A 670 -11.49 1.79 0.33
CA ARG A 670 -10.31 2.32 1.02
C ARG A 670 -10.65 2.76 2.44
N ASP A 671 -11.72 3.51 2.60
CA ASP A 671 -12.10 4.12 3.87
C ASP A 671 -12.70 3.10 4.85
N ASN A 672 -13.30 2.00 4.37
CA ASN A 672 -13.67 0.84 5.20
C ASN A 672 -12.41 0.20 5.81
N MET A 673 -11.35 0.00 5.01
CA MET A 673 -10.08 -0.55 5.51
C MET A 673 -9.39 0.40 6.50
N ARG A 674 -9.38 1.71 6.22
CA ARG A 674 -8.83 2.71 7.14
C ARG A 674 -9.62 2.81 8.44
N GLN A 675 -10.94 2.70 8.40
CA GLN A 675 -11.80 2.65 9.60
C GLN A 675 -11.46 1.43 10.45
N GLY A 676 -11.30 0.24 9.85
CA GLY A 676 -10.90 -0.97 10.58
C GLY A 676 -9.55 -0.80 11.30
N ALA A 677 -8.56 -0.21 10.63
CA ALA A 677 -7.27 0.11 11.27
C ALA A 677 -7.44 1.06 12.48
N LEU A 678 -8.18 2.16 12.33
CA LEU A 678 -8.43 3.09 13.43
C LEU A 678 -9.23 2.48 14.58
N ASP A 679 -10.18 1.57 14.28
CA ASP A 679 -10.93 0.84 15.29
C ASP A 679 -9.98 -0.02 16.15
N LEU A 680 -9.07 -0.75 15.53
CA LEU A 680 -8.07 -1.58 16.22
C LEU A 680 -7.05 -0.77 17.01
N LEU A 681 -6.66 0.42 16.54
CA LEU A 681 -5.84 1.36 17.31
C LEU A 681 -6.58 1.82 18.58
N ASN A 682 -7.89 2.03 18.50
CA ASN A 682 -8.71 2.35 19.66
C ASN A 682 -8.87 1.15 20.61
N VAL A 683 -8.96 -0.08 20.10
CA VAL A 683 -8.91 -1.30 20.94
C VAL A 683 -7.57 -1.39 21.67
N ASN A 684 -6.45 -1.17 20.98
CA ASN A 684 -5.11 -1.14 21.57
C ASN A 684 -4.98 -0.05 22.67
N ALA A 685 -5.53 1.13 22.45
CA ALA A 685 -5.57 2.19 23.47
C ALA A 685 -6.51 1.86 24.65
N SER A 686 -7.43 0.89 24.48
CA SER A 686 -8.46 0.55 25.45
C SER A 686 -8.15 -0.67 26.30
N LEU A 687 -6.96 -1.28 26.19
CA LEU A 687 -6.62 -2.52 26.91
C LEU A 687 -6.89 -2.46 28.43
N GLN A 688 -6.51 -1.36 29.09
CA GLN A 688 -6.83 -1.18 30.52
C GLN A 688 -8.34 -1.03 30.78
N ALA A 689 -9.06 -0.34 29.90
CA ALA A 689 -10.51 -0.18 30.02
C ALA A 689 -11.25 -1.53 29.82
N ILE A 690 -10.71 -2.40 28.96
CA ILE A 690 -11.20 -3.76 28.75
C ILE A 690 -10.99 -4.60 30.01
N GLU A 691 -9.78 -4.58 30.59
CA GLU A 691 -9.50 -5.24 31.88
C GLU A 691 -10.46 -4.77 32.98
N ASP A 692 -10.60 -3.45 33.14
CA ASP A 692 -11.49 -2.86 34.14
C ASP A 692 -12.94 -3.30 33.93
N ALA A 693 -13.41 -3.35 32.68
CA ALA A 693 -14.77 -3.76 32.33
C ALA A 693 -15.03 -5.25 32.61
N VAL A 694 -14.08 -6.13 32.31
CA VAL A 694 -14.15 -7.55 32.68
C VAL A 694 -14.27 -7.68 34.20
N ASN A 695 -13.41 -7.00 34.95
CA ASN A 695 -13.39 -7.06 36.42
C ASN A 695 -14.61 -6.42 37.10
N ALA A 696 -15.30 -5.51 36.40
CA ALA A 696 -16.54 -4.88 36.87
C ALA A 696 -17.81 -5.69 36.54
N CYS A 697 -17.73 -6.69 35.68
CA CYS A 697 -18.89 -7.50 35.28
C CYS A 697 -19.38 -8.36 36.45
N SER A 698 -20.60 -8.10 36.94
CA SER A 698 -21.11 -8.77 38.15
C SER A 698 -21.49 -10.25 37.96
N SER A 699 -21.71 -10.65 36.71
CA SER A 699 -21.97 -12.04 36.30
C SER A 699 -20.69 -12.78 35.93
N CYS A 700 -19.56 -12.08 35.83
CA CYS A 700 -18.30 -12.64 35.39
C CYS A 700 -17.38 -12.92 36.59
N PRO A 701 -16.47 -13.88 36.46
CA PRO A 701 -15.33 -14.00 37.35
C PRO A 701 -14.47 -12.72 37.32
N ALA A 702 -13.90 -12.35 38.48
CA ALA A 702 -13.07 -11.16 38.64
C ALA A 702 -11.61 -11.54 38.89
N GLY A 703 -10.69 -10.68 38.43
CA GLY A 703 -9.25 -10.84 38.63
C GLY A 703 -8.46 -11.02 37.34
N LEU A 704 -9.05 -10.72 36.17
CA LEU A 704 -8.29 -10.64 34.93
C LEU A 704 -7.27 -9.49 35.04
N GLN A 705 -6.04 -9.74 34.59
CA GLN A 705 -4.98 -8.75 34.47
C GLN A 705 -4.34 -8.88 33.08
N ILE A 706 -4.17 -7.76 32.40
CA ILE A 706 -3.58 -7.65 31.07
C ILE A 706 -2.22 -6.95 31.20
N ASP A 707 -1.18 -7.57 30.65
CA ASP A 707 0.16 -6.97 30.55
C ASP A 707 0.23 -6.10 29.29
N THR A 708 -0.02 -4.80 29.44
CA THR A 708 0.02 -3.85 28.32
C THR A 708 1.42 -3.57 27.79
N SER A 709 2.48 -4.13 28.41
CA SER A 709 3.84 -4.07 27.87
C SER A 709 4.14 -5.20 26.88
N ARG A 710 3.26 -6.21 26.79
CA ARG A 710 3.37 -7.37 25.90
C ARG A 710 2.10 -7.51 25.06
N VAL A 711 2.02 -6.69 24.02
CA VAL A 711 0.91 -6.67 23.06
C VAL A 711 1.37 -7.27 21.74
N TYR A 712 0.54 -8.14 21.17
CA TYR A 712 0.79 -8.85 19.92
C TYR A 712 -0.39 -8.67 18.97
N PHE A 713 -0.14 -8.88 17.69
CA PHE A 713 -1.16 -8.67 16.66
C PHE A 713 -1.26 -9.84 15.70
N ILE A 714 -2.48 -10.19 15.32
CA ILE A 714 -2.77 -11.20 14.31
C ILE A 714 -3.72 -10.61 13.27
N THR A 715 -3.43 -10.88 12.00
CA THR A 715 -4.39 -10.73 10.90
C THR A 715 -4.38 -11.99 10.04
N HIS A 716 -5.44 -12.21 9.27
CA HIS A 716 -5.62 -13.43 8.46
C HIS A 716 -6.25 -13.08 7.11
N SER A 717 -5.76 -13.70 6.03
CA SER A 717 -6.35 -13.55 4.70
C SER A 717 -6.32 -12.09 4.21
N LEU A 718 -7.39 -11.67 3.53
CA LEU A 718 -7.60 -10.33 2.99
C LEU A 718 -7.80 -9.26 4.07
N SER A 719 -8.02 -9.62 5.35
CA SER A 719 -8.06 -8.61 6.42
C SER A 719 -6.66 -8.06 6.76
N GLY A 720 -5.61 -8.62 6.16
CA GLY A 720 -4.34 -7.91 6.02
C GLY A 720 -4.53 -6.50 5.43
N MET A 721 -5.51 -6.30 4.56
CA MET A 721 -5.91 -4.97 4.13
C MET A 721 -6.42 -4.15 5.32
N GLY A 722 -5.71 -3.07 5.66
CA GLY A 722 -5.92 -2.30 6.88
C GLY A 722 -5.29 -2.95 8.12
N GLY A 723 -5.38 -4.27 8.29
CA GLY A 723 -4.77 -4.99 9.42
C GLY A 723 -3.25 -4.91 9.45
N ALA A 724 -2.57 -5.07 8.31
CA ALA A 724 -1.12 -4.97 8.20
C ALA A 724 -0.58 -3.54 8.46
N ALA A 725 -1.44 -2.52 8.46
CA ALA A 725 -1.05 -1.17 8.86
C ALA A 725 -1.01 -1.01 10.39
N VAL A 726 -1.78 -1.80 11.15
CA VAL A 726 -2.00 -1.58 12.59
C VAL A 726 -0.71 -1.62 13.43
N PRO A 727 0.14 -2.67 13.36
CA PRO A 727 1.36 -2.71 14.16
C PRO A 727 2.30 -1.52 13.93
N HIS A 728 2.57 -1.22 12.66
CA HIS A 728 3.43 -0.10 12.27
C HIS A 728 2.87 1.25 12.73
N ILE A 729 1.60 1.55 12.41
CA ILE A 729 1.00 2.84 12.76
C ILE A 729 0.89 3.00 14.28
N THR A 730 0.54 1.95 15.03
CA THR A 730 0.53 1.99 16.50
C THR A 730 1.90 2.39 17.05
N ASN A 731 2.97 1.73 16.61
CA ASN A 731 4.32 1.96 17.09
C ASN A 731 4.85 3.35 16.68
N ALA A 732 4.64 3.74 15.42
CA ALA A 732 5.04 5.05 14.90
C ALA A 732 4.29 6.20 15.59
N ALA A 733 2.99 6.04 15.88
CA ALA A 733 2.20 7.04 16.60
C ALA A 733 2.66 7.19 18.07
N MET A 734 3.05 6.10 18.73
CA MET A 734 3.65 6.14 20.06
C MET A 734 4.98 6.90 20.06
N ASP A 735 5.87 6.59 19.11
CA ASP A 735 7.16 7.27 18.98
C ASP A 735 6.99 8.75 18.63
N ALA A 736 5.89 9.10 17.96
CA ALA A 736 5.52 10.48 17.68
C ALA A 736 4.91 11.20 18.90
N GLY A 737 4.46 10.50 19.94
CA GLY A 737 4.00 11.07 21.21
C GLY A 737 2.56 10.72 21.63
N ASN A 738 1.83 9.84 20.92
CA ASN A 738 0.53 9.36 21.40
C ASN A 738 0.73 8.29 22.49
N THR A 739 0.76 8.73 23.74
CA THR A 739 1.00 7.86 24.91
C THR A 739 -0.21 7.03 25.34
N ASN A 740 -1.34 7.10 24.64
CA ASN A 740 -2.50 6.27 24.93
C ASN A 740 -2.37 4.85 24.38
N LEU A 741 -1.51 4.67 23.38
CA LEU A 741 -1.29 3.40 22.69
C LEU A 741 -0.27 2.53 23.44
N ASN A 742 -0.31 1.23 23.17
CA ASN A 742 0.57 0.19 23.71
C ASN A 742 1.34 -0.48 22.58
N ARG A 743 2.66 -0.60 22.72
CA ARG A 743 3.55 -1.03 21.64
C ARG A 743 3.27 -2.47 21.25
N ILE A 744 3.04 -2.70 19.95
CA ILE A 744 2.92 -4.05 19.41
C ILE A 744 4.33 -4.61 19.26
N THR A 745 4.58 -5.73 19.95
CA THR A 745 5.90 -6.34 20.13
C THR A 745 6.25 -7.33 19.03
N ALA A 746 5.27 -8.08 18.52
CA ALA A 746 5.42 -8.97 17.38
C ALA A 746 4.07 -9.18 16.68
N SER A 747 4.09 -9.69 15.45
CA SER A 747 2.88 -9.92 14.66
C SER A 747 2.93 -11.23 13.87
N ASN A 748 1.78 -11.87 13.69
CA ASN A 748 1.64 -13.03 12.82
C ASN A 748 0.58 -12.76 11.74
N PHE A 749 0.97 -12.88 10.47
CA PHE A 749 0.13 -12.63 9.30
C PHE A 749 -0.22 -13.97 8.64
N PHE A 750 -1.41 -14.48 8.97
CA PHE A 750 -1.85 -15.78 8.47
C PHE A 750 -2.34 -15.69 7.03
N ASN A 751 -1.73 -16.43 6.10
CA ASN A 751 -2.17 -16.53 4.70
C ASN A 751 -2.54 -15.17 4.09
N THR A 752 -1.73 -14.13 4.38
CA THR A 752 -2.00 -12.73 3.96
C THR A 752 -1.24 -12.43 2.68
N GLY A 753 -1.83 -11.63 1.80
CA GLY A 753 -1.20 -11.14 0.57
C GLY A 753 -1.60 -9.69 0.29
N GLY A 754 -0.87 -9.02 -0.60
CA GLY A 754 -1.19 -7.65 -1.03
C GLY A 754 -1.14 -7.46 -2.55
N ALA A 755 -1.03 -6.21 -2.98
CA ALA A 755 -1.35 -5.77 -4.34
C ALA A 755 -2.79 -6.20 -4.74
N PHE A 756 -3.74 -5.80 -3.90
CA PHE A 756 -5.15 -6.22 -3.88
C PHE A 756 -5.78 -6.49 -5.25
N THR A 757 -5.72 -5.54 -6.20
CA THR A 757 -6.47 -5.69 -7.45
C THR A 757 -5.92 -6.81 -8.32
N ARG A 758 -4.59 -6.98 -8.33
CA ARG A 758 -3.89 -8.03 -9.06
C ARG A 758 -3.90 -9.36 -8.31
N LEU A 759 -3.99 -9.33 -6.99
CA LEU A 759 -4.29 -10.50 -6.18
C LEU A 759 -5.69 -11.04 -6.50
N VAL A 760 -6.71 -10.18 -6.52
CA VAL A 760 -8.10 -10.54 -6.87
C VAL A 760 -8.18 -11.13 -8.27
N GLU A 761 -7.45 -10.56 -9.24
CA GLU A 761 -7.37 -11.08 -10.61
C GLU A 761 -6.75 -12.49 -10.71
N ASN A 762 -5.84 -12.85 -9.78
CA ASN A 762 -5.10 -14.11 -9.80
C ASN A 762 -5.55 -15.12 -8.75
N SER A 763 -6.59 -14.81 -7.97
CA SER A 763 -7.16 -15.71 -6.97
C SER A 763 -8.04 -16.77 -7.62
N GLN A 764 -7.78 -18.05 -7.34
CA GLN A 764 -8.54 -19.17 -7.91
C GLN A 764 -10.00 -19.19 -7.45
N SER A 765 -10.28 -18.73 -6.23
CA SER A 765 -11.64 -18.70 -5.67
C SER A 765 -12.38 -17.39 -5.92
N VAL A 766 -11.66 -16.28 -6.13
CA VAL A 766 -12.26 -14.93 -6.28
C VAL A 766 -12.37 -14.49 -7.75
N ALA A 767 -11.32 -14.67 -8.56
CA ALA A 767 -11.32 -14.20 -9.95
C ALA A 767 -12.49 -14.75 -10.80
N PRO A 768 -12.91 -16.02 -10.65
CA PRO A 768 -14.07 -16.56 -11.37
C PRO A 768 -15.41 -15.90 -11.05
N ARG A 769 -15.51 -15.10 -9.99
CA ARG A 769 -16.71 -14.32 -9.64
C ARG A 769 -16.57 -12.89 -10.14
N VAL A 770 -15.44 -12.25 -9.82
CA VAL A 770 -15.20 -10.84 -10.08
C VAL A 770 -15.05 -10.53 -11.57
N LEU A 771 -14.22 -11.29 -12.29
CA LEU A 771 -13.91 -10.97 -13.69
C LEU A 771 -15.13 -11.08 -14.62
N PRO A 772 -15.96 -12.15 -14.55
CA PRO A 772 -17.20 -12.19 -15.32
C PRO A 772 -18.19 -11.10 -14.91
N GLY A 773 -18.28 -10.79 -13.61
CA GLY A 773 -19.16 -9.73 -13.10
C GLY A 773 -18.78 -8.35 -13.63
N LEU A 774 -17.48 -8.02 -13.64
CA LEU A 774 -16.97 -6.77 -14.22
C LEU A 774 -17.19 -6.72 -15.74
N ASP A 775 -16.96 -7.83 -16.44
CA ASP A 775 -17.19 -7.95 -17.89
C ASP A 775 -18.66 -7.70 -18.23
N GLU A 776 -19.58 -8.38 -17.55
CA GLU A 776 -21.03 -8.24 -17.74
C GLU A 776 -21.52 -6.84 -17.37
N ALA A 777 -21.13 -6.32 -16.21
CA ALA A 777 -21.57 -5.01 -15.72
C ALA A 777 -21.08 -3.84 -16.59
N SER A 778 -20.03 -4.06 -17.38
CA SER A 778 -19.44 -3.06 -18.26
C SER A 778 -19.71 -3.30 -19.76
N ASP A 779 -20.62 -4.22 -20.11
CA ASP A 779 -20.89 -4.62 -21.50
C ASP A 779 -19.62 -5.00 -22.30
N GLY A 780 -18.66 -5.66 -21.65
CA GLY A 780 -17.42 -6.15 -22.26
C GLY A 780 -16.24 -5.17 -22.25
N ILE A 781 -16.42 -3.98 -21.65
CA ILE A 781 -15.36 -2.96 -21.60
C ILE A 781 -14.24 -3.36 -20.64
N LEU A 782 -14.58 -3.96 -19.49
CA LEU A 782 -13.64 -4.42 -18.47
C LEU A 782 -13.22 -5.88 -18.67
N ALA A 783 -13.23 -6.38 -19.90
CA ALA A 783 -12.70 -7.71 -20.23
C ALA A 783 -11.17 -7.75 -20.07
N GLN A 784 -10.61 -8.94 -19.77
CA GLN A 784 -9.16 -9.13 -19.83
C GLN A 784 -8.61 -8.89 -21.25
N GLY A 785 -7.38 -8.38 -21.33
CA GLY A 785 -6.77 -7.93 -22.60
C GLY A 785 -7.28 -6.59 -23.11
N ARG A 786 -8.07 -5.85 -22.30
CA ARG A 786 -8.52 -4.48 -22.59
C ARG A 786 -7.74 -3.44 -21.80
N THR A 787 -7.46 -2.29 -22.42
CA THR A 787 -6.80 -1.17 -21.73
C THR A 787 -7.62 -0.69 -20.53
N GLU A 788 -8.95 -0.73 -20.66
CA GLU A 788 -9.86 -0.21 -19.64
C GLU A 788 -9.82 -1.00 -18.33
N LEU A 789 -9.66 -2.34 -18.38
CA LEU A 789 -9.49 -3.16 -17.17
C LEU A 789 -8.18 -2.82 -16.45
N ASN A 790 -7.08 -2.61 -17.19
CA ASN A 790 -5.80 -2.23 -16.59
C ASN A 790 -5.88 -0.87 -15.90
N ILE A 791 -6.52 0.13 -16.51
CA ILE A 791 -6.75 1.43 -15.86
C ILE A 791 -7.63 1.27 -14.62
N TYR A 792 -8.69 0.47 -14.71
CA TYR A 792 -9.60 0.18 -13.60
C TYR A 792 -8.84 -0.37 -12.38
N PHE A 793 -8.02 -1.41 -12.58
CA PHE A 793 -7.22 -2.01 -11.49
C PHE A 793 -6.09 -1.10 -10.99
N ASN A 794 -5.42 -0.34 -11.87
CA ASN A 794 -4.32 0.53 -11.45
C ASN A 794 -4.82 1.73 -10.62
N VAL A 795 -5.95 2.33 -11.00
CA VAL A 795 -6.58 3.43 -10.24
C VAL A 795 -7.10 2.91 -8.90
N PHE A 796 -7.76 1.75 -8.91
CA PHE A 796 -8.29 1.18 -7.67
C PHE A 796 -7.15 0.81 -6.70
N GLN A 797 -6.07 0.17 -7.20
CA GLN A 797 -4.89 -0.13 -6.38
C GLN A 797 -4.27 1.13 -5.77
N GLY A 798 -4.13 2.21 -6.54
CA GLY A 798 -3.56 3.46 -6.03
C GLY A 798 -4.33 4.05 -4.85
N LEU A 799 -5.64 3.86 -4.76
CA LEU A 799 -6.42 4.27 -3.59
C LEU A 799 -6.21 3.34 -2.39
N LEU A 800 -6.02 2.05 -2.65
CA LEU A 800 -5.87 1.04 -1.62
C LEU A 800 -4.47 0.95 -1.02
N ASP A 801 -3.43 1.51 -1.66
CA ASP A 801 -2.04 1.44 -1.16
C ASP A 801 -1.88 1.92 0.29
N SER A 802 -2.68 2.89 0.73
CA SER A 802 -2.69 3.36 2.13
C SER A 802 -3.29 2.37 3.16
N ALA A 803 -3.66 1.18 2.71
CA ALA A 803 -4.12 0.06 3.52
C ALA A 803 -3.63 -1.30 3.00
N ASP A 804 -2.80 -1.35 1.95
CA ASP A 804 -2.35 -2.60 1.31
C ASP A 804 -1.15 -3.22 2.04
N PRO A 805 -1.17 -4.53 2.37
CA PRO A 805 -0.05 -5.22 3.02
C PRO A 805 1.29 -5.05 2.31
N THR A 806 1.32 -5.12 0.98
CA THR A 806 2.56 -5.05 0.21
C THR A 806 3.10 -3.62 0.14
N ALA A 807 2.22 -2.61 0.20
CA ALA A 807 2.64 -1.22 0.34
C ALA A 807 3.25 -0.93 1.73
N PHE A 808 2.74 -1.58 2.79
CA PHE A 808 3.27 -1.46 4.16
C PHE A 808 4.48 -2.35 4.43
N ALA A 809 4.71 -3.39 3.63
CA ALA A 809 5.77 -4.38 3.81
C ALA A 809 7.18 -3.80 4.04
N PRO A 810 7.62 -2.71 3.37
CA PRO A 810 8.94 -2.13 3.62
C PRO A 810 9.15 -1.64 5.06
N PHE A 811 8.08 -1.32 5.81
CA PHE A 811 8.16 -0.89 7.21
C PHE A 811 8.42 -2.04 8.19
N TYR A 812 8.34 -3.29 7.73
CA TYR A 812 8.55 -4.50 8.54
C TYR A 812 9.95 -5.11 8.38
N ALA A 813 10.84 -4.50 7.58
CA ALA A 813 12.20 -5.01 7.43
C ALA A 813 12.94 -5.00 8.78
N GLY A 814 13.36 -6.18 9.24
CA GLY A 814 13.99 -6.39 10.56
C GLY A 814 13.03 -6.40 11.75
N GLU A 815 11.72 -6.31 11.53
CA GLU A 815 10.71 -6.36 12.59
C GLU A 815 10.26 -7.80 12.89
N PRO A 816 9.79 -8.10 14.11
CA PRO A 816 9.37 -9.45 14.53
C PRO A 816 8.01 -9.85 13.96
N VAL A 817 8.00 -10.20 12.67
CA VAL A 817 6.82 -10.67 11.94
C VAL A 817 7.02 -12.11 11.46
N LEU A 818 6.02 -12.95 11.67
CA LEU A 818 5.89 -14.25 11.02
C LEU A 818 4.77 -14.18 9.98
N LEU A 819 5.06 -14.58 8.75
CA LEU A 819 4.06 -14.84 7.71
C LEU A 819 3.85 -16.35 7.61
N THR A 820 2.66 -16.73 7.17
CA THR A 820 2.37 -18.12 6.81
C THR A 820 1.67 -18.20 5.47
N GLU A 821 1.87 -19.32 4.81
CA GLU A 821 1.36 -19.60 3.48
C GLU A 821 1.01 -21.09 3.36
N ILE A 822 -0.06 -21.43 2.66
CA ILE A 822 -0.32 -22.81 2.21
C ILE A 822 0.29 -22.98 0.82
N ALA A 823 1.55 -23.44 0.78
CA ALA A 823 2.27 -23.76 -0.45
C ALA A 823 1.66 -24.97 -1.19
N GLY A 824 1.15 -25.93 -0.42
CA GLY A 824 0.67 -27.19 -0.96
C GLY A 824 1.79 -28.00 -1.60
N VAL A 825 1.44 -28.97 -2.45
CA VAL A 825 2.39 -29.76 -3.23
C VAL A 825 1.97 -29.75 -4.70
N PRO A 826 2.82 -29.29 -5.64
CA PRO A 826 2.49 -29.26 -7.05
C PRO A 826 2.02 -30.62 -7.58
N ALA A 827 0.87 -30.61 -8.27
CA ALA A 827 0.21 -31.78 -8.85
C ALA A 827 -0.28 -32.85 -7.84
N ASP A 828 -0.35 -32.51 -6.55
CA ASP A 828 -0.99 -33.35 -5.53
C ASP A 828 -2.38 -32.81 -5.18
N PRO A 829 -3.48 -33.48 -5.59
CA PRO A 829 -4.84 -33.00 -5.31
C PRO A 829 -5.22 -33.05 -3.83
N ASP A 830 -4.50 -33.84 -3.01
CA ASP A 830 -4.75 -33.93 -1.58
C ASP A 830 -4.06 -32.79 -0.79
N ARG A 831 -3.22 -32.01 -1.47
CA ARG A 831 -2.41 -30.92 -0.91
C ARG A 831 -2.42 -29.70 -1.85
N PRO A 832 -3.58 -29.07 -2.06
CA PRO A 832 -3.68 -27.91 -2.93
C PRO A 832 -2.90 -26.71 -2.34
N THR A 833 -2.49 -25.81 -3.23
CA THR A 833 -2.02 -24.47 -2.86
C THR A 833 -3.21 -23.62 -2.39
N ASP A 834 -2.95 -22.55 -1.65
CA ASP A 834 -3.99 -21.57 -1.30
C ASP A 834 -4.74 -21.06 -2.55
N GLU A 835 -6.06 -21.26 -2.55
CA GLU A 835 -6.93 -20.84 -3.66
C GLU A 835 -7.52 -19.44 -3.46
N THR A 836 -7.46 -18.89 -2.24
CA THR A 836 -8.04 -17.58 -1.90
C THR A 836 -7.03 -16.47 -2.05
N ILE A 837 -5.89 -16.60 -1.35
CA ILE A 837 -4.77 -15.69 -1.49
C ILE A 837 -3.71 -16.43 -2.29
N PRO A 838 -3.53 -16.14 -3.59
CA PRO A 838 -2.51 -16.82 -4.37
C PRO A 838 -1.14 -16.55 -3.75
N ASN A 839 -0.30 -17.58 -3.69
CA ASN A 839 1.04 -17.45 -3.13
C ASN A 839 1.88 -16.47 -3.94
N ALA A 840 1.78 -16.53 -5.28
CA ALA A 840 2.34 -15.56 -6.21
C ALA A 840 1.52 -15.51 -7.50
N ALA A 841 1.85 -14.56 -8.38
CA ALA A 841 1.25 -14.40 -9.70
C ALA A 841 2.30 -13.99 -10.76
N ASP A 842 3.53 -14.51 -10.67
CA ASP A 842 4.62 -14.15 -11.59
C ASP A 842 5.54 -15.36 -11.84
N ASP A 843 5.42 -15.95 -13.04
CA ASP A 843 6.12 -17.18 -13.42
C ASP A 843 7.62 -16.98 -13.72
N VAL A 844 8.08 -15.73 -13.73
CA VAL A 844 9.49 -15.37 -13.90
C VAL A 844 10.22 -15.37 -12.56
N ARG A 845 9.55 -14.96 -11.47
CA ARG A 845 10.18 -14.72 -10.17
C ARG A 845 9.82 -15.77 -9.11
N TYR A 846 8.65 -16.39 -9.22
CA TYR A 846 8.14 -17.35 -8.26
C TYR A 846 7.72 -18.65 -8.95
N GLU A 847 7.45 -19.68 -8.15
CA GLU A 847 7.01 -20.98 -8.67
C GLU A 847 5.57 -20.94 -9.21
N LEU A 848 4.70 -20.14 -8.58
CA LEU A 848 3.33 -19.94 -9.02
C LEU A 848 3.22 -18.74 -9.97
N GLY A 849 2.83 -19.02 -11.22
CA GLY A 849 2.55 -18.02 -12.24
C GLY A 849 1.15 -17.41 -12.15
N PRO A 850 0.80 -16.51 -13.09
CA PRO A 850 -0.54 -15.96 -13.20
C PRO A 850 -1.62 -17.03 -13.36
N LEU A 851 -2.83 -16.71 -12.93
CA LEU A 851 -3.97 -17.60 -13.03
C LEU A 851 -4.39 -17.79 -14.50
N THR A 852 -4.28 -19.02 -15.00
CA THR A 852 -4.89 -19.43 -16.28
C THR A 852 -5.94 -20.50 -16.02
N THR A 853 -7.21 -20.20 -16.29
CA THR A 853 -8.30 -21.15 -16.12
C THR A 853 -9.48 -20.85 -17.06
N THR A 854 -10.41 -21.80 -17.18
CA THR A 854 -11.67 -21.59 -17.88
C THR A 854 -12.80 -22.05 -16.98
N ILE A 855 -13.74 -21.15 -16.70
CA ILE A 855 -14.92 -21.43 -15.87
C ILE A 855 -15.78 -22.47 -16.63
N PRO A 856 -15.93 -23.70 -16.12
CA PRO A 856 -16.60 -24.77 -16.87
C PRO A 856 -18.05 -24.48 -17.23
N GLU A 857 -18.76 -23.75 -16.36
CA GLU A 857 -20.19 -23.46 -16.47
C GLU A 857 -20.50 -22.44 -17.57
N THR A 858 -19.67 -21.40 -17.68
CA THR A 858 -19.87 -20.26 -18.59
C THR A 858 -18.97 -20.33 -19.82
N GLY A 859 -17.86 -21.06 -19.75
CA GLY A 859 -16.78 -21.03 -20.73
C GLY A 859 -15.96 -19.74 -20.71
N PHE A 860 -16.13 -18.89 -19.68
CA PHE A 860 -15.35 -17.68 -19.51
C PHE A 860 -13.88 -18.05 -19.26
N VAL A 861 -12.99 -17.42 -20.03
CA VAL A 861 -11.55 -17.70 -19.99
C VAL A 861 -10.87 -16.62 -19.15
N ILE A 862 -10.11 -17.06 -18.16
CA ILE A 862 -9.24 -16.21 -17.34
C ILE A 862 -7.80 -16.49 -17.78
N GLU A 863 -7.11 -15.45 -18.21
CA GLU A 863 -5.70 -15.47 -18.59
C GLU A 863 -5.01 -14.30 -17.90
N GLY A 864 -4.50 -14.56 -16.69
CA GLY A 864 -3.77 -13.59 -15.90
C GLY A 864 -2.46 -13.16 -16.56
N GLU A 865 -2.06 -11.94 -16.25
CA GLU A 865 -0.76 -11.38 -16.64
C GLU A 865 0.23 -11.45 -15.46
N ASN A 866 1.53 -11.38 -15.72
CA ASN A 866 2.54 -11.42 -14.66
C ASN A 866 2.42 -10.20 -13.72
N MET A 867 2.32 -10.47 -12.43
CA MET A 867 2.13 -9.49 -11.36
C MET A 867 3.10 -9.76 -10.18
N PRO A 868 4.35 -9.25 -10.26
CA PRO A 868 5.45 -9.61 -9.36
C PRO A 868 5.25 -9.25 -7.87
N LEU A 869 4.26 -8.41 -7.56
CA LEU A 869 3.94 -7.92 -6.23
C LEU A 869 2.64 -8.51 -5.65
N ALA A 870 1.93 -9.37 -6.38
CA ALA A 870 0.65 -9.92 -5.94
C ALA A 870 0.82 -11.29 -5.28
N GLY A 871 0.31 -11.42 -4.05
CA GLY A 871 0.30 -12.67 -3.28
C GLY A 871 1.08 -12.62 -1.97
N THR A 872 1.26 -13.78 -1.34
CA THR A 872 1.95 -13.95 -0.05
C THR A 872 3.47 -13.98 -0.18
N ASP A 873 4.02 -14.66 -1.18
CA ASP A 873 5.46 -14.70 -1.45
C ASP A 873 6.03 -13.30 -1.77
N PRO A 874 5.41 -12.49 -2.65
CA PRO A 874 5.85 -11.13 -2.88
C PRO A 874 5.77 -10.22 -1.66
N LEU A 875 4.74 -10.41 -0.82
CA LEU A 875 4.61 -9.71 0.46
C LEU A 875 5.81 -10.04 1.38
N ALA A 876 6.10 -11.32 1.58
CA ALA A 876 7.25 -11.79 2.36
C ALA A 876 8.58 -11.28 1.79
N ALA A 877 8.78 -11.36 0.46
CA ALA A 877 9.99 -10.86 -0.19
C ALA A 877 10.19 -9.35 0.01
N THR A 878 9.09 -8.57 -0.02
CA THR A 878 9.13 -7.12 0.22
C THR A 878 9.44 -6.78 1.68
N MET A 879 8.97 -7.60 2.63
CA MET A 879 9.34 -7.52 4.05
C MET A 879 10.77 -7.98 4.33
N THR A 880 11.48 -8.49 3.33
CA THR A 880 12.78 -9.17 3.49
C THR A 880 12.73 -10.43 4.37
N ALA A 881 11.58 -11.11 4.38
CA ALA A 881 11.37 -12.30 5.19
C ALA A 881 12.19 -13.49 4.66
N GLU A 882 12.81 -14.25 5.56
CA GLU A 882 13.49 -15.50 5.22
C GLU A 882 12.56 -16.70 5.41
N SER A 883 12.69 -17.74 4.58
CA SER A 883 11.89 -18.97 4.72
C SER A 883 12.32 -19.77 5.94
N THR A 884 11.41 -20.16 6.82
CA THR A 884 11.69 -21.19 7.84
C THR A 884 11.83 -22.57 7.16
N PRO A 885 12.57 -23.52 7.76
CA PRO A 885 13.50 -23.35 8.88
C PRO A 885 14.89 -22.83 8.45
N LEU A 886 15.08 -22.47 7.18
CA LEU A 886 16.39 -22.09 6.64
C LEU A 886 16.84 -20.69 7.12
N GLY A 887 15.89 -19.80 7.30
CA GLY A 887 16.05 -18.44 7.79
C GLY A 887 16.30 -18.38 9.30
N SER A 888 17.00 -17.33 9.73
CA SER A 888 17.34 -17.11 11.13
C SER A 888 17.15 -15.66 11.59
N SER A 889 16.87 -14.74 10.69
CA SER A 889 16.52 -13.36 11.01
C SER A 889 15.07 -13.06 10.67
N LEU A 890 14.37 -12.39 11.58
CA LEU A 890 13.02 -11.89 11.36
C LEU A 890 13.04 -10.69 10.38
N PRO A 891 11.98 -10.52 9.56
CA PRO A 891 10.79 -11.34 9.44
C PRO A 891 11.03 -12.76 8.91
N LEU A 892 10.11 -13.68 9.16
CA LEU A 892 10.15 -15.06 8.67
C LEU A 892 8.85 -15.42 7.94
N ILE A 893 8.91 -16.35 6.99
CA ILE A 893 7.74 -16.97 6.37
C ILE A 893 7.80 -18.49 6.52
N THR A 894 6.71 -19.11 6.96
CA THR A 894 6.56 -20.57 6.98
C THR A 894 5.61 -21.00 5.87
N ARG A 895 6.10 -21.85 4.96
CA ARG A 895 5.31 -22.45 3.87
C ARG A 895 4.87 -23.85 4.26
N TYR A 896 3.57 -24.06 4.31
CA TYR A 896 2.95 -25.33 4.67
C TYR A 896 2.62 -26.16 3.43
N LEU A 897 3.02 -27.43 3.45
CA LEU A 897 2.85 -28.38 2.34
C LEU A 897 1.43 -28.96 2.25
N GLU A 898 0.59 -28.75 3.25
CA GLU A 898 -0.80 -29.20 3.30
C GLU A 898 -1.64 -28.19 4.08
N GLY A 899 -2.94 -28.47 4.22
CA GLY A 899 -3.88 -27.55 4.85
C GLY A 899 -4.68 -26.75 3.82
N SER A 900 -5.49 -25.83 4.33
CA SER A 900 -6.32 -24.93 3.57
C SER A 900 -6.12 -23.48 4.03
N HIS A 901 -6.59 -22.55 3.21
CA HIS A 901 -6.62 -21.13 3.55
C HIS A 901 -7.27 -20.85 4.93
N GLY A 902 -8.32 -21.60 5.26
CA GLY A 902 -9.12 -21.49 6.47
C GLY A 902 -8.54 -22.18 7.71
N ASN A 903 -7.36 -22.83 7.63
CA ASN A 903 -6.75 -23.58 8.73
C ASN A 903 -6.74 -22.87 10.10
N PRO A 904 -6.38 -21.57 10.21
CA PRO A 904 -6.40 -20.85 11.49
C PRO A 904 -7.78 -20.83 12.17
N ILE A 905 -8.85 -21.04 11.41
CA ILE A 905 -10.25 -21.02 11.85
C ILE A 905 -10.80 -22.45 11.95
N SER A 906 -10.56 -23.30 10.96
CA SER A 906 -11.07 -24.68 10.95
C SER A 906 -10.36 -25.58 11.96
N ALA A 907 -9.16 -25.22 12.43
CA ALA A 907 -8.42 -25.93 13.46
C ALA A 907 -8.28 -27.45 13.21
N GLY A 908 -8.00 -27.83 11.95
CA GLY A 908 -7.87 -29.21 11.52
C GLY A 908 -9.19 -29.97 11.31
N GLN A 909 -10.34 -29.31 11.45
CA GLN A 909 -11.65 -29.96 11.29
C GLN A 909 -12.05 -30.03 9.81
N LYS A 910 -11.89 -31.22 9.22
CA LYS A 910 -12.25 -31.49 7.82
C LYS A 910 -13.74 -31.30 7.48
N GLU A 911 -14.62 -31.42 8.48
CA GLU A 911 -16.05 -31.12 8.33
C GLU A 911 -16.31 -29.61 8.09
N ALA A 912 -15.44 -28.75 8.62
CA ALA A 912 -15.54 -27.30 8.44
C ALA A 912 -14.89 -26.84 7.13
N ASP A 913 -13.77 -27.45 6.77
CA ASP A 913 -13.03 -27.20 5.54
C ASP A 913 -12.28 -28.48 5.14
N ALA A 914 -12.56 -29.00 3.96
CA ALA A 914 -12.20 -30.35 3.55
C ALA A 914 -10.67 -30.60 3.60
N PHE A 915 -9.88 -29.59 3.24
CA PHE A 915 -8.42 -29.65 3.24
C PHE A 915 -7.79 -29.22 4.57
N SER A 916 -8.60 -28.92 5.60
CA SER A 916 -8.09 -28.53 6.91
C SER A 916 -7.12 -29.58 7.47
N SER A 917 -6.04 -29.11 8.09
CA SER A 917 -4.97 -29.94 8.66
C SER A 917 -4.72 -29.60 10.13
N SER A 918 -4.90 -30.61 10.98
CA SER A 918 -4.62 -30.52 12.42
C SER A 918 -3.12 -30.45 12.72
N ALA A 919 -2.29 -31.08 11.88
CA ALA A 919 -0.84 -31.02 11.96
C ALA A 919 -0.33 -29.60 11.68
N VAL A 920 -0.85 -28.96 10.63
CA VAL A 920 -0.54 -27.57 10.28
C VAL A 920 -1.05 -26.59 11.34
N PHE A 921 -2.29 -26.74 11.82
CA PHE A 921 -2.81 -25.86 12.89
C PHE A 921 -1.96 -25.92 14.17
N SER A 922 -1.47 -27.11 14.53
CA SER A 922 -0.58 -27.29 15.69
C SER A 922 0.77 -26.59 15.48
N GLU A 923 1.38 -26.74 14.29
CA GLU A 923 2.64 -26.06 13.96
C GLU A 923 2.48 -24.54 13.89
N MET A 924 1.40 -24.03 13.26
CA MET A 924 1.07 -22.60 13.23
C MET A 924 0.95 -22.02 14.64
N THR A 925 0.29 -22.75 15.54
CA THR A 925 0.13 -22.35 16.94
C THR A 925 1.49 -22.32 17.63
N ALA A 926 2.30 -23.38 17.51
CA ALA A 926 3.61 -23.46 18.15
C ALA A 926 4.54 -22.31 17.71
N GLN A 927 4.63 -22.05 16.41
CA GLN A 927 5.46 -20.98 15.87
C GLN A 927 4.98 -19.58 16.30
N MET A 928 3.66 -19.37 16.32
CA MET A 928 3.07 -18.12 16.81
C MET A 928 3.42 -17.87 18.28
N LEU A 929 3.23 -18.88 19.14
CA LEU A 929 3.53 -18.76 20.56
C LEU A 929 5.02 -18.57 20.82
N GLU A 930 5.89 -19.28 20.09
CA GLU A 930 7.34 -19.09 20.18
C GLU A 930 7.75 -17.66 19.80
N LEU A 931 7.21 -17.12 18.70
CA LEU A 931 7.49 -15.74 18.29
C LEU A 931 7.07 -14.77 19.38
N PHE A 932 5.87 -14.94 19.94
CA PHE A 932 5.32 -14.00 20.91
C PHE A 932 6.04 -14.09 22.26
N SER A 933 6.36 -15.29 22.76
CA SER A 933 7.01 -15.48 24.06
C SER A 933 8.53 -15.31 24.03
N LEU A 934 9.19 -15.73 22.94
CA LEU A 934 10.66 -15.81 22.87
C LEU A 934 11.29 -14.90 21.81
N GLY A 935 10.51 -14.43 20.84
CA GLY A 935 11.03 -13.64 19.71
C GLY A 935 11.81 -14.49 18.70
N SER A 936 11.57 -15.80 18.66
CA SER A 936 12.15 -16.74 17.68
C SER A 936 11.07 -17.63 17.08
N VAL A 937 11.37 -18.26 15.95
CA VAL A 937 10.49 -19.24 15.32
C VAL A 937 11.32 -20.47 14.95
N SER A 938 10.83 -21.64 15.33
CA SER A 938 11.42 -22.93 15.00
C SER A 938 10.36 -23.89 14.46
N VAL A 939 10.81 -24.87 13.67
CA VAL A 939 9.91 -25.90 13.11
C VAL A 939 9.84 -27.08 14.06
N THR A 940 8.64 -27.38 14.59
CA THR A 940 8.43 -28.51 15.51
C THR A 940 8.00 -29.77 14.78
N ASN A 941 7.14 -29.63 13.76
CA ASN A 941 6.72 -30.70 12.87
C ASN A 941 7.32 -30.51 11.45
N PRO A 942 8.45 -31.16 11.13
CA PRO A 942 9.09 -31.02 9.83
C PRO A 942 8.30 -31.69 8.68
N CYS A 943 7.23 -32.44 8.95
CA CYS A 943 6.50 -33.17 7.93
C CYS A 943 5.52 -32.31 7.12
N VAL A 944 5.15 -31.14 7.66
CA VAL A 944 4.17 -30.22 7.05
C VAL A 944 4.78 -28.90 6.59
N VAL A 945 6.07 -28.67 6.86
CA VAL A 945 6.78 -27.44 6.50
C VAL A 945 7.74 -27.71 5.37
N GLU A 946 7.72 -26.85 4.35
CA GLU A 946 8.64 -26.91 3.23
C GLU A 946 10.11 -26.78 3.69
N ASP A 947 11.03 -27.44 2.98
CA ASP A 947 12.48 -27.45 3.25
C ASP A 947 12.93 -27.96 4.64
N ALA A 948 12.01 -28.44 5.49
CA ALA A 948 12.36 -28.98 6.79
C ALA A 948 13.02 -30.37 6.71
N ASP A 949 13.99 -30.64 7.61
CA ASP A 949 14.69 -31.92 7.65
C ASP A 949 13.81 -33.03 8.26
N THR A 950 13.35 -33.94 7.41
CA THR A 950 12.51 -35.10 7.79
C THR A 950 13.32 -36.36 8.11
N SER A 951 14.66 -36.35 8.07
CA SER A 951 15.49 -37.56 8.17
C SER A 951 15.40 -38.33 9.50
N GLY A 952 14.71 -37.75 10.50
CA GLY A 952 14.41 -38.37 11.80
C GLY A 952 12.92 -38.57 12.11
N THR A 953 12.01 -38.17 11.22
CA THR A 953 10.57 -38.14 11.48
C THR A 953 9.82 -39.02 10.48
N ASP A 954 8.94 -39.90 10.97
CA ASP A 954 8.07 -40.69 10.11
C ASP A 954 6.84 -39.87 9.72
N CYS A 955 6.88 -39.22 8.56
CA CYS A 955 5.76 -38.40 8.06
C CYS A 955 4.54 -39.22 7.63
N SER A 956 4.61 -40.56 7.67
CA SER A 956 3.44 -41.43 7.48
C SER A 956 2.75 -41.82 8.78
N ALA A 957 3.31 -41.46 9.94
CA ALA A 957 2.72 -41.74 11.23
C ALA A 957 1.53 -40.82 11.51
N ASP A 958 0.46 -41.38 12.10
CA ASP A 958 -0.75 -40.66 12.48
C ASP A 958 -0.42 -39.40 13.30
N GLY A 959 -0.93 -38.24 12.85
CA GLY A 959 -0.76 -36.94 13.51
C GLY A 959 0.42 -36.10 13.02
N ASN A 960 1.35 -36.68 12.24
CA ASN A 960 2.45 -35.90 11.64
C ASN A 960 2.07 -35.23 10.32
N SER A 961 1.05 -35.75 9.64
CA SER A 961 0.40 -35.19 8.45
C SER A 961 -1.02 -35.73 8.37
N ASP A 962 -1.93 -34.92 7.83
CA ASP A 962 -3.33 -35.29 7.60
C ASP A 962 -3.89 -34.68 6.30
N ALA A 963 -3.09 -34.72 5.23
CA ALA A 963 -3.46 -34.35 3.87
C ALA A 963 -4.72 -35.06 3.32
N GLY A 964 -5.38 -34.40 2.37
CA GLY A 964 -6.50 -34.91 1.59
C GLY A 964 -7.88 -34.66 2.20
N ASP A 965 -8.89 -34.71 1.35
CA ASP A 965 -10.29 -34.72 1.77
C ASP A 965 -10.66 -36.11 2.33
N GLU A 966 -11.59 -36.20 3.29
CA GLU A 966 -11.92 -37.48 3.95
C GLU A 966 -12.08 -38.68 2.99
N PRO A 967 -11.54 -39.88 3.30
CA PRO A 967 -11.75 -41.07 2.49
C PRO A 967 -13.14 -41.68 2.74
N GLY A 968 -14.16 -41.18 2.06
CA GLY A 968 -15.40 -41.86 1.67
C GLY A 968 -16.21 -42.64 2.74
N GLY A 969 -17.29 -42.04 3.23
CA GLY A 969 -18.42 -42.73 3.85
C GLY A 969 -19.57 -43.01 2.87
N GLY A 970 -19.55 -44.16 2.18
CA GLY A 970 -20.66 -44.60 1.33
C GLY A 970 -21.94 -44.88 2.14
N GLY A 971 -23.00 -44.10 1.88
CA GLY A 971 -24.34 -44.31 2.40
C GLY A 971 -25.37 -43.46 1.66
N ASP A 972 -25.98 -44.05 0.64
CA ASP A 972 -27.10 -43.52 -0.15
C ASP A 972 -28.24 -42.97 0.72
N THR A 973 -28.33 -41.64 0.88
CA THR A 973 -29.60 -40.91 1.01
C THR A 973 -29.45 -39.53 0.36
N GLY A 974 -30.13 -39.34 -0.78
CA GLY A 974 -30.21 -38.05 -1.44
C GLY A 974 -30.80 -36.96 -0.55
N GLY A 975 -30.02 -35.90 -0.38
CA GLY A 975 -30.40 -34.60 0.16
C GLY A 975 -29.38 -33.60 -0.37
N ASN A 976 -29.84 -32.67 -1.20
CA ASN A 976 -29.03 -31.60 -1.77
C ASN A 976 -28.89 -30.53 -0.67
N ASP A 977 -27.75 -30.49 0.01
CA ASP A 977 -27.30 -29.37 0.87
C ASP A 977 -25.76 -29.44 0.91
N SER A 978 -25.13 -28.86 -0.10
CA SER A 978 -23.68 -28.61 -0.13
C SER A 978 -23.45 -27.17 0.30
N GLY A 979 -23.44 -26.92 1.62
CA GLY A 979 -22.97 -25.69 2.23
C GLY A 979 -21.75 -26.00 3.09
N GLY A 980 -20.55 -25.86 2.52
CA GLY A 980 -19.30 -25.94 3.27
C GLY A 980 -19.14 -24.67 4.13
N LEU A 981 -18.80 -24.86 5.41
CA LEU A 981 -18.71 -23.84 6.46
C LEU A 981 -17.70 -22.70 6.19
N LEU A 982 -16.81 -22.87 5.20
CA LEU A 982 -15.81 -21.87 4.81
C LEU A 982 -15.89 -21.49 3.32
N GLY A 983 -16.97 -21.87 2.62
CA GLY A 983 -17.22 -21.51 1.22
C GLY A 983 -17.75 -20.09 1.01
N GLY A 984 -17.59 -19.20 2.00
CA GLY A 984 -17.92 -17.78 1.92
C GLY A 984 -16.97 -17.09 0.97
N GLY A 985 -17.19 -17.27 -0.33
CA GLY A 985 -16.58 -16.41 -1.33
C GLY A 985 -17.09 -15.00 -1.11
N LEU A 986 -16.22 -14.02 -1.30
CA LEU A 986 -16.57 -12.61 -1.26
C LEU A 986 -17.88 -12.44 -2.08
N GLY A 987 -18.93 -11.90 -1.46
CA GLY A 987 -20.15 -11.49 -2.16
C GLY A 987 -19.81 -10.32 -3.09
N LEU A 988 -19.14 -10.63 -4.20
CA LEU A 988 -18.66 -9.74 -5.24
C LEU A 988 -19.38 -9.99 -6.56
#